data_AF-A0A8C6RP56-F1
#
_entry.id   AF-A0A8C6RP56-F1
#
_cell.length_a   1.000
_cell.length_b   1.000
_cell.length_c   1.000
_cell.angle_alpha   90.00
_cell.angle_beta   90.00
_cell.angle_gamma   90.00
#
_symmetry.space_group_name_H-M   'P 1'
#
loop_
_entity.id
_entity.type
_entity.pdbx_description
1 polymer ?
#
loop_
_entity_poly.entity_id
_entity_poly.type
_entity_poly.pdbx_seq_one_letter_code
_entity_poly.pdbx_strand_id
1 'polypeptide(L)'
;MASLLTYVMILLLNVFELSMGIVYNKGEAVNHFSCSSTGFPKPNEIIKLFLSTKDLKIICFFQTENEFTSKGRLSVFTSGGLAPSLIIMNSTYYGIFHFNLTLVSDQVFWLITIPRENITGNTDIAAVEEWVVRITLHEGLNIYDTEGTLLDIVREPVLQWNLGPIKTIKQIKRLIPYVVDISVTKCPCANDVALIGLTLDSSQNGIFIGVTFSGFWKYDETIWYDLTNSIYDELKEEHKGLTLIDMVLTNRFLVLLTSLGLFVSTDLRYPLTSYLKLSRANFCGFERVDYIKGKLWYNEKCFANREDFEVDYITITFDRNRTLSESSACFYGKEPFLEWWPCLPSTFRGAKNVRSVITFLIDQERDTGIYLFYNQRNKQISVTVTILTNERPNSRPKFPSFRFPASFSSPVGMVFHPRSHFLYVYGNQVWLSMDGGNAFELISDLHGNNVRKTAHSFYTSDITFITQNGKIYMTKAGLGRYTKIGKLNDKIFTLYYDHLGFIHKLNPDHFDPGPKLKAFGTSTSIFDQSPDLGFETALAPQYISPREILFFAYVPQNESPSTMYKKKFKNIHYGKAIHFSKKGIAYIRKVFFHKSILEGFYSSVLAELIEPFGVEEVGDSPCVASSISIKSSGENIYRLTLQSTDPKDIFIDTDVEKTVVIPGYSSFLITRIVDSKNVESLATMPKAVYPNMDFAAESWFLYNFGQSSGRKWTIDVKPCNYWFQQFQYDFLSLNLIKYIDVGNKKKFEVKIIPNTKGIKTLKIPTIKLVIGNPELLEIGSEGYFDSTTDSYHMTIHVASKLSRKGSTSLALVMWEASMECFLTTLVPTMKSSCSYLRTMHHIPSRAIPAEDWLSGVHKDSQGFNMIKTLPINYRPPSNMGIAIPLTDNFYHADPSKPIPRNLFHKSKEVGKYKQCANVSRREDCNCTNDQKSSHAVAFSDCKEKVQRFKFPVTNYPVVLEIISEEKIPVKPPYLVTVTEVNMRKNWQLKHTVPENVKKMKDRLETALQTSVYNPFGLNLSIRGSELFHFRVSVVPGVTFCNLVEEFQIYVDEVPLPFPGHTLIAVTTAVVLGGCIFTAFILQLHNIHPLKACRRCIRGNTVNLSSISVR
;
A
#
# COMPACT_ATOMS: atom_id res chain seq x y z
N MET A 1 16.33 47.06 -16.84
CA MET A 1 16.44 46.00 -17.86
C MET A 1 17.37 44.85 -17.47
N ALA A 2 18.55 45.09 -16.89
CA ALA A 2 19.48 44.02 -16.48
C ALA A 2 18.89 43.01 -15.46
N SER A 3 18.02 43.45 -14.55
CA SER A 3 17.34 42.60 -13.55
C SER A 3 16.25 41.70 -14.13
N LEU A 4 15.52 42.15 -15.16
CA LEU A 4 14.52 41.33 -15.84
C LEU A 4 15.18 40.24 -16.69
N LEU A 5 16.33 40.58 -17.32
CA LEU A 5 17.11 39.64 -18.10
C LEU A 5 17.74 38.55 -17.22
N THR A 6 18.22 38.90 -16.01
CA THR A 6 18.70 37.90 -15.05
C THR A 6 17.57 37.01 -14.54
N TYR A 7 16.39 37.58 -14.28
CA TYR A 7 15.23 36.79 -13.87
C TYR A 7 14.75 35.84 -14.98
N VAL A 8 14.71 36.32 -16.22
CA VAL A 8 14.40 35.51 -17.41
C VAL A 8 15.47 34.47 -17.70
N MET A 9 16.76 34.77 -17.48
CA MET A 9 17.85 33.81 -17.62
C MET A 9 17.86 32.75 -16.52
N ILE A 10 17.49 33.10 -15.27
CA ILE A 10 17.29 32.14 -14.17
C ILE A 10 16.08 31.25 -14.47
N LEU A 11 14.99 31.81 -15.01
CA LEU A 11 13.84 31.05 -15.50
C LEU A 11 14.24 30.12 -16.65
N LEU A 12 15.00 30.61 -17.64
CA LEU A 12 15.46 29.82 -18.79
C LEU A 12 16.47 28.73 -18.38
N LEU A 13 17.33 28.98 -17.38
CA LEU A 13 18.24 27.98 -16.81
C LEU A 13 17.48 26.88 -16.05
N ASN A 14 16.38 27.22 -15.37
CA ASN A 14 15.49 26.25 -14.74
C ASN A 14 14.61 25.49 -15.77
N VAL A 15 14.33 26.10 -16.94
CA VAL A 15 13.62 25.48 -18.07
C VAL A 15 14.44 24.35 -18.70
N PHE A 16 15.78 24.32 -18.57
CA PHE A 16 16.59 23.20 -19.06
C PHE A 16 16.57 21.94 -18.16
N GLU A 17 15.92 21.98 -16.98
CA GLU A 17 15.54 20.78 -16.21
C GLU A 17 14.14 20.23 -16.60
N LEU A 18 13.56 20.68 -17.72
CA LEU A 18 12.28 20.16 -18.21
C LEU A 18 12.44 18.80 -18.90
N SER A 19 12.44 17.72 -18.11
CA SER A 19 11.78 16.48 -18.53
C SER A 19 11.17 15.72 -17.34
N MET A 20 9.95 15.25 -17.61
CA MET A 20 8.85 14.89 -16.72
C MET A 20 9.16 13.79 -15.69
N GLY A 21 8.76 14.01 -14.43
CA GLY A 21 8.72 12.99 -13.38
C GLY A 21 8.66 13.57 -11.95
N ILE A 22 8.13 12.80 -10.98
CA ILE A 22 8.24 13.17 -9.54
C ILE A 22 9.69 12.91 -9.09
N VAL A 23 10.27 13.86 -8.36
CA VAL A 23 11.62 13.75 -7.79
C VAL A 23 11.54 13.79 -6.27
N TYR A 24 11.93 12.70 -5.61
CA TYR A 24 12.06 12.64 -4.15
C TYR A 24 13.49 13.00 -3.71
N ASN A 25 13.63 13.45 -2.46
CA ASN A 25 14.89 13.88 -1.83
C ASN A 25 15.50 15.19 -2.38
N LYS A 26 14.75 16.02 -3.12
CA LYS A 26 15.16 17.38 -3.52
C LYS A 26 15.07 18.30 -2.28
N GLY A 27 16.12 19.09 -2.01
CA GLY A 27 16.23 19.92 -0.80
C GLY A 27 15.16 21.01 -0.64
N GLU A 28 15.05 21.57 0.57
CA GLU A 28 13.97 22.45 1.04
C GLU A 28 13.70 23.71 0.19
N ALA A 29 12.41 23.97 -0.07
CA ALA A 29 11.88 25.31 -0.28
C ALA A 29 11.07 25.70 0.98
N VAL A 30 11.27 26.90 1.51
CA VAL A 30 10.54 27.40 2.69
C VAL A 30 9.03 27.43 2.41
N ASN A 31 8.24 26.78 3.26
CA ASN A 31 6.79 26.67 3.14
C ASN A 31 6.12 28.04 3.40
N HIS A 32 6.04 28.87 2.37
CA HIS A 32 5.19 30.07 2.39
C HIS A 32 3.78 29.80 1.89
N PHE A 33 3.44 28.58 1.48
CA PHE A 33 2.16 28.20 0.86
C PHE A 33 1.49 27.10 1.67
N SER A 34 0.19 27.24 1.97
CA SER A 34 -0.57 26.32 2.83
C SER A 34 -2.03 26.22 2.38
N CYS A 35 -2.67 25.08 2.66
CA CYS A 35 -4.06 24.81 2.33
C CYS A 35 -4.81 24.12 3.48
N SER A 36 -6.12 24.31 3.56
CA SER A 36 -6.97 23.78 4.63
C SER A 36 -8.43 23.62 4.22
N SER A 37 -9.13 22.69 4.86
CA SER A 37 -10.59 22.54 4.77
C SER A 37 -11.37 23.24 5.89
N THR A 38 -10.69 23.70 6.96
CA THR A 38 -11.32 24.19 8.21
C THR A 38 -10.85 25.59 8.64
N GLY A 39 -10.72 26.51 7.68
CA GLY A 39 -10.28 27.89 7.94
C GLY A 39 -8.75 28.04 7.86
N PHE A 40 -8.21 29.14 8.40
CA PHE A 40 -6.77 29.45 8.30
C PHE A 40 -5.93 28.61 9.29
N PRO A 41 -5.09 27.67 8.82
CA PRO A 41 -4.18 26.88 9.66
C PRO A 41 -3.14 27.75 10.33
N LYS A 42 -2.59 27.25 11.44
CA LYS A 42 -1.43 27.87 12.10
C LYS A 42 -0.18 27.68 11.23
N PRO A 43 0.81 28.59 11.32
CA PRO A 43 2.08 28.40 10.62
C PRO A 43 2.72 27.06 10.99
N ASN A 44 3.28 26.38 9.99
CA ASN A 44 3.90 25.05 10.11
C ASN A 44 2.95 23.88 10.48
N GLU A 45 1.64 23.98 10.26
CA GLU A 45 0.75 22.81 10.30
C GLU A 45 0.78 22.07 8.94
N ILE A 46 0.84 20.73 8.99
CA ILE A 46 0.71 19.87 7.82
C ILE A 46 -0.71 19.94 7.29
N ILE A 47 -0.86 19.84 5.96
CA ILE A 47 -2.17 19.80 5.30
C ILE A 47 -2.87 18.49 5.67
N LYS A 48 -3.91 18.56 6.50
CA LYS A 48 -4.82 17.44 6.79
C LYS A 48 -6.24 17.83 6.38
N LEU A 49 -6.77 17.12 5.38
CA LEU A 49 -8.10 17.32 4.83
C LEU A 49 -9.03 16.20 5.28
N PHE A 50 -10.32 16.51 5.41
CA PHE A 50 -11.32 15.55 5.86
C PHE A 50 -12.52 15.56 4.91
N LEU A 51 -12.86 14.39 4.37
CA LEU A 51 -14.01 14.20 3.50
C LEU A 51 -15.23 13.79 4.34
N SER A 52 -16.11 14.74 4.60
CA SER A 52 -17.37 14.52 5.32
C SER A 52 -18.49 14.02 4.40
N THR A 53 -19.74 14.00 4.86
CA THR A 53 -20.92 13.71 4.03
C THR A 53 -21.21 14.79 2.97
N LYS A 54 -20.57 15.96 3.06
CA LYS A 54 -20.69 17.09 2.12
C LYS A 54 -19.50 17.16 1.17
N ASP A 55 -19.62 18.00 0.15
CA ASP A 55 -18.54 18.33 -0.79
C ASP A 55 -17.27 18.83 -0.09
N LEU A 56 -16.12 18.45 -0.64
CA LEU A 56 -14.81 18.84 -0.14
C LEU A 56 -14.52 20.29 -0.54
N LYS A 57 -14.37 21.17 0.45
CA LYS A 57 -13.98 22.57 0.26
C LYS A 57 -12.54 22.76 0.71
N ILE A 58 -11.71 23.35 -0.15
CA ILE A 58 -10.28 23.57 0.15
C ILE A 58 -9.94 25.02 -0.16
N ILE A 59 -9.26 25.65 0.80
CA ILE A 59 -8.79 27.02 0.74
C ILE A 59 -7.26 26.99 0.77
N CYS A 60 -6.60 27.65 -0.19
CA CYS A 60 -5.13 27.75 -0.27
C CYS A 60 -4.68 29.22 -0.24
N PHE A 61 -3.60 29.53 0.48
CA PHE A 61 -3.08 30.90 0.63
C PHE A 61 -1.58 30.93 0.96
N PHE A 62 -0.98 32.11 0.92
CA PHE A 62 0.41 32.31 1.36
C PHE A 62 0.47 32.67 2.86
N GLN A 63 1.22 31.90 3.64
CA GLN A 63 1.55 32.22 5.04
C GLN A 63 2.53 33.39 5.05
N THR A 64 2.04 34.58 5.40
CA THR A 64 2.82 35.82 5.52
C THR A 64 2.40 36.58 6.79
N GLU A 65 3.27 37.46 7.28
CA GLU A 65 3.04 38.22 8.53
C GLU A 65 1.88 39.22 8.46
N ASN A 66 1.43 39.60 7.25
CA ASN A 66 0.36 40.58 7.04
C ASN A 66 -0.55 40.18 5.85
N GLU A 67 -1.85 40.41 5.98
CA GLU A 67 -2.87 40.14 4.97
C GLU A 67 -2.60 40.89 3.65
N PHE A 68 -2.07 42.12 3.73
CA PHE A 68 -1.75 42.94 2.55
C PHE A 68 -0.63 42.32 1.69
N THR A 69 0.41 41.75 2.31
CA THR A 69 1.51 41.08 1.59
C THR A 69 1.08 39.74 1.00
N SER A 70 0.18 39.01 1.68
CA SER A 70 -0.47 37.82 1.11
C SER A 70 -1.28 38.17 -0.15
N LYS A 71 -2.12 39.21 -0.06
CA LYS A 71 -2.94 39.70 -1.19
C LYS A 71 -2.07 40.14 -2.37
N GLY A 72 -0.99 40.87 -2.10
CA GLY A 72 -0.02 41.27 -3.13
C GLY A 72 0.63 40.09 -3.84
N ARG A 73 1.11 39.08 -3.10
CA ARG A 73 1.70 37.87 -3.68
C ARG A 73 0.68 37.08 -4.49
N LEU A 74 -0.51 36.85 -3.94
CA LEU A 74 -1.60 36.13 -4.61
C LEU A 74 -2.00 36.82 -5.93
N SER A 75 -2.08 38.15 -5.94
CA SER A 75 -2.36 38.94 -7.14
C SER A 75 -1.27 38.79 -8.20
N VAL A 76 0.01 38.77 -7.81
CA VAL A 76 1.13 38.58 -8.76
C VAL A 76 1.04 37.22 -9.45
N PHE A 77 0.85 36.13 -8.68
CA PHE A 77 0.76 34.79 -9.27
C PHE A 77 -0.51 34.61 -10.12
N THR A 78 -1.66 35.09 -9.64
CA THR A 78 -2.94 34.97 -10.36
C THR A 78 -2.96 35.81 -11.64
N SER A 79 -2.40 37.03 -11.62
CA SER A 79 -2.26 37.86 -12.83
C SER A 79 -1.30 37.28 -13.86
N GLY A 80 -0.32 36.48 -13.41
CA GLY A 80 0.55 35.67 -14.26
C GLY A 80 -0.11 34.39 -14.81
N GLY A 81 -1.41 34.18 -14.57
CA GLY A 81 -2.15 33.00 -15.02
C GLY A 81 -1.88 31.74 -14.22
N LEU A 82 -1.27 31.85 -13.03
CA LEU A 82 -0.93 30.71 -12.18
C LEU A 82 -1.99 30.51 -11.09
N ALA A 83 -2.49 29.28 -10.96
CA ALA A 83 -3.37 28.86 -9.89
C ALA A 83 -2.97 27.46 -9.39
N PRO A 84 -3.19 27.17 -8.08
CA PRO A 84 -2.88 25.87 -7.55
C PRO A 84 -3.61 24.73 -8.27
N SER A 85 -2.98 23.56 -8.28
CA SER A 85 -3.58 22.29 -8.69
C SER A 85 -3.45 21.30 -7.54
N LEU A 86 -4.55 20.62 -7.25
CA LEU A 86 -4.68 19.60 -6.23
C LEU A 86 -4.66 18.23 -6.87
N ILE A 87 -3.74 17.38 -6.44
CA ILE A 87 -3.68 15.98 -6.82
C ILE A 87 -4.10 15.17 -5.61
N ILE A 88 -5.12 14.32 -5.78
CA ILE A 88 -5.57 13.35 -4.78
C ILE A 88 -5.20 11.97 -5.30
N MET A 89 -4.41 11.23 -4.54
CA MET A 89 -3.97 9.90 -4.94
C MET A 89 -3.88 8.92 -3.78
N ASN A 90 -4.20 7.66 -4.04
CA ASN A 90 -3.88 6.54 -3.15
C ASN A 90 -3.30 5.40 -4.01
N SER A 91 -3.30 4.16 -3.53
CA SER A 91 -2.72 3.05 -4.29
C SER A 91 -3.45 2.71 -5.59
N THR A 92 -4.70 3.15 -5.75
CA THR A 92 -5.55 2.73 -6.87
C THR A 92 -6.43 3.84 -7.48
N TYR A 93 -6.44 5.04 -6.89
CA TYR A 93 -7.12 6.24 -7.39
C TYR A 93 -6.11 7.35 -7.66
N TYR A 94 -6.35 8.10 -8.73
CA TYR A 94 -5.62 9.31 -9.09
C TYR A 94 -6.59 10.32 -9.68
N GLY A 95 -6.64 11.53 -9.11
CA GLY A 95 -7.47 12.62 -9.58
C GLY A 95 -6.72 13.94 -9.50
N ILE A 96 -6.84 14.77 -10.54
CA ILE A 96 -6.30 16.13 -10.58
C ILE A 96 -7.48 17.10 -10.60
N PHE A 97 -7.40 18.12 -9.74
CA PHE A 97 -8.40 19.17 -9.62
C PHE A 97 -7.72 20.54 -9.68
N HIS A 98 -8.13 21.35 -10.64
CA HIS A 98 -7.56 22.68 -10.84
C HIS A 98 -8.40 23.74 -10.12
N PHE A 99 -7.74 24.67 -9.43
CA PHE A 99 -8.42 25.80 -8.81
C PHE A 99 -8.85 26.82 -9.88
N ASN A 100 -9.97 27.50 -9.63
CA ASN A 100 -10.46 28.53 -10.54
C ASN A 100 -9.55 29.77 -10.52
N LEU A 101 -9.10 30.20 -11.70
CA LEU A 101 -8.43 31.48 -11.89
C LEU A 101 -9.46 32.62 -11.80
N THR A 102 -9.49 33.32 -10.68
CA THR A 102 -10.31 34.53 -10.51
C THR A 102 -9.41 35.76 -10.62
N LEU A 103 -9.43 36.42 -11.77
CA LEU A 103 -8.55 37.54 -12.12
C LEU A 103 -8.78 38.81 -11.27
N VAL A 104 -9.93 38.93 -10.62
CA VAL A 104 -10.29 40.06 -9.76
C VAL A 104 -11.03 39.50 -8.54
N SER A 105 -10.35 39.41 -7.42
CA SER A 105 -10.94 38.97 -6.16
C SER A 105 -10.32 39.78 -5.02
N ASP A 106 -11.15 40.30 -4.13
CA ASP A 106 -10.70 40.91 -2.87
C ASP A 106 -10.17 39.88 -1.87
N GLN A 107 -10.26 38.60 -2.21
CA GLN A 107 -9.89 37.47 -1.36
C GLN A 107 -8.37 37.29 -1.28
N VAL A 108 -7.91 36.77 -0.15
CA VAL A 108 -6.50 36.46 0.14
C VAL A 108 -6.16 34.99 -0.05
N PHE A 109 -7.02 34.26 -0.77
CA PHE A 109 -6.93 32.81 -0.93
C PHE A 109 -7.54 32.33 -2.26
N TRP A 110 -7.13 31.14 -2.70
CA TRP A 110 -7.80 30.35 -3.73
C TRP A 110 -8.77 29.36 -3.09
N LEU A 111 -9.93 29.13 -3.72
CA LEU A 111 -10.96 28.21 -3.25
C LEU A 111 -11.33 27.21 -4.35
N ILE A 112 -11.47 25.94 -3.97
CA ILE A 112 -12.06 24.89 -4.80
C ILE A 112 -13.12 24.13 -4.00
N THR A 113 -14.21 23.72 -4.66
CA THR A 113 -15.23 22.82 -4.12
C THR A 113 -15.32 21.60 -5.01
N ILE A 114 -15.06 20.41 -4.46
CA ILE A 114 -15.06 19.15 -5.19
C ILE A 114 -16.22 18.29 -4.67
N PRO A 115 -17.17 17.90 -5.54
CA PRO A 115 -18.25 16.99 -5.16
C PRO A 115 -17.72 15.68 -4.58
N ARG A 116 -18.33 15.19 -3.48
CA ARG A 116 -17.91 13.93 -2.85
C ARG A 116 -17.95 12.75 -3.83
N GLU A 117 -18.97 12.72 -4.69
CA GLU A 117 -19.19 11.68 -5.71
C GLU A 117 -18.03 11.57 -6.72
N ASN A 118 -17.27 12.65 -6.93
CA ASN A 118 -16.10 12.64 -7.82
C ASN A 118 -14.87 11.96 -7.19
N ILE A 119 -14.85 11.85 -5.86
CA ILE A 119 -13.75 11.23 -5.09
C ILE A 119 -14.14 9.81 -4.67
N THR A 120 -15.38 9.60 -4.20
CA THR A 120 -15.85 8.31 -3.70
C THR A 120 -16.97 7.75 -4.56
N GLY A 121 -16.71 6.64 -5.26
CA GLY A 121 -17.74 5.90 -6.00
C GLY A 121 -18.56 4.92 -5.16
N ASN A 122 -18.05 4.51 -3.99
CA ASN A 122 -18.76 3.64 -3.04
C ASN A 122 -19.07 4.41 -1.75
N THR A 123 -20.29 4.25 -1.25
CA THR A 123 -20.80 4.88 -0.01
C THR A 123 -20.82 3.92 1.17
N ASP A 124 -20.51 2.63 0.98
CA ASP A 124 -20.50 1.63 2.05
C ASP A 124 -19.33 1.85 3.04
N ILE A 125 -19.58 1.52 4.30
CA ILE A 125 -18.59 1.61 5.40
C ILE A 125 -17.60 0.45 5.23
N ALA A 126 -16.36 0.78 4.91
CA ALA A 126 -15.28 -0.18 4.70
C ALA A 126 -13.95 0.50 5.00
N ALA A 127 -12.93 -0.26 5.40
CA ALA A 127 -11.57 0.27 5.48
C ALA A 127 -11.21 0.93 4.15
N VAL A 128 -10.91 2.22 4.18
CA VAL A 128 -10.52 3.00 3.00
C VAL A 128 -9.07 3.38 3.17
N GLU A 129 -8.30 3.25 2.09
CA GLU A 129 -6.96 3.79 2.06
C GLU A 129 -7.05 5.32 2.11
N GLU A 130 -6.48 5.89 3.17
CA GLU A 130 -6.29 7.32 3.29
C GLU A 130 -5.47 7.85 2.12
N TRP A 131 -5.90 8.97 1.55
CA TRP A 131 -5.29 9.51 0.34
C TRP A 131 -4.14 10.45 0.70
N VAL A 132 -3.09 10.39 -0.12
CA VAL A 132 -2.05 11.41 -0.17
C VAL A 132 -2.53 12.52 -1.07
N VAL A 133 -2.39 13.75 -0.59
CA VAL A 133 -2.75 14.96 -1.31
C VAL A 133 -1.49 15.71 -1.64
N ARG A 134 -1.35 16.16 -2.89
CA ARG A 134 -0.24 17.00 -3.32
C ARG A 134 -0.78 18.28 -3.93
N ILE A 135 -0.22 19.41 -3.53
CA ILE A 135 -0.64 20.72 -4.01
C ILE A 135 0.56 21.41 -4.62
N THR A 136 0.41 21.84 -5.87
CA THR A 136 1.43 22.56 -6.61
C THR A 136 0.85 23.86 -7.13
N LEU A 137 1.62 24.94 -7.20
CA LEU A 137 1.15 26.21 -7.77
C LEU A 137 1.04 26.15 -9.30
N HIS A 138 1.74 25.22 -9.96
CA HIS A 138 1.61 24.95 -11.39
C HIS A 138 2.09 23.53 -11.73
N GLU A 139 1.24 22.79 -12.45
CA GLU A 139 1.54 21.42 -12.91
C GLU A 139 2.72 21.43 -13.90
N GLY A 140 3.66 20.48 -13.75
CA GLY A 140 4.84 20.36 -14.62
C GLY A 140 6.02 21.27 -14.27
N LEU A 141 5.81 22.39 -13.57
CA LEU A 141 6.89 23.24 -13.05
C LEU A 141 7.23 22.95 -11.58
N ASN A 142 6.33 22.28 -10.84
CA ASN A 142 6.49 21.94 -9.42
C ASN A 142 6.91 23.14 -8.55
N ILE A 143 6.40 24.33 -8.88
CA ILE A 143 6.62 25.57 -8.13
C ILE A 143 5.76 25.52 -6.87
N TYR A 144 6.36 25.67 -5.69
CA TYR A 144 5.72 25.51 -4.37
C TYR A 144 4.92 24.20 -4.28
N ASP A 145 5.64 23.11 -4.04
CA ASP A 145 5.08 21.78 -3.91
C ASP A 145 4.97 21.38 -2.43
N THR A 146 3.81 20.88 -2.03
CA THR A 146 3.53 20.47 -0.66
C THR A 146 2.64 19.23 -0.63
N GLU A 147 2.84 18.38 0.36
CA GLU A 147 2.08 17.14 0.58
C GLU A 147 1.22 17.22 1.84
N GLY A 148 0.12 16.48 1.84
CA GLY A 148 -0.85 16.37 2.91
C GLY A 148 -1.61 15.06 2.86
N THR A 149 -2.61 14.93 3.73
CA THR A 149 -3.51 13.76 3.78
C THR A 149 -4.95 14.18 3.53
N LEU A 150 -5.75 13.24 3.02
CA LEU A 150 -7.21 13.34 2.97
C LEU A 150 -7.81 12.07 3.57
N LEU A 151 -8.55 12.22 4.66
CA LEU A 151 -9.23 11.13 5.36
C LEU A 151 -10.75 11.17 5.10
N ASP A 152 -11.34 10.04 4.70
CA ASP A 152 -12.79 9.88 4.60
C ASP A 152 -13.38 9.42 5.94
N ILE A 153 -13.80 10.40 6.74
CA ILE A 153 -14.34 10.20 8.08
C ILE A 153 -15.70 9.48 8.10
N VAL A 154 -16.37 9.32 6.95
CA VAL A 154 -17.68 8.65 6.86
C VAL A 154 -17.52 7.15 6.64
N ARG A 155 -16.47 6.74 5.93
CA ARG A 155 -16.26 5.33 5.59
C ARG A 155 -15.30 4.61 6.53
N GLU A 156 -14.44 5.34 7.24
CA GLU A 156 -13.52 4.76 8.21
C GLU A 156 -14.31 4.02 9.33
N PRO A 157 -14.17 2.67 9.44
CA PRO A 157 -15.06 1.87 10.28
C PRO A 157 -15.03 2.25 11.76
N VAL A 158 -13.85 2.42 12.37
CA VAL A 158 -13.74 2.66 13.82
C VAL A 158 -14.34 4.01 14.22
N LEU A 159 -14.32 5.01 13.33
CA LEU A 159 -14.89 6.33 13.58
C LEU A 159 -16.42 6.34 13.56
N GLN A 160 -17.06 5.31 12.98
CA GLN A 160 -18.52 5.17 12.99
C GLN A 160 -19.06 4.61 14.30
N TRP A 161 -18.20 4.10 15.19
CA TRP A 161 -18.60 3.51 16.45
C TRP A 161 -18.40 4.44 17.63
N ASN A 162 -19.40 4.44 18.51
CA ASN A 162 -19.20 4.86 19.88
C ASN A 162 -18.69 3.66 20.69
N LEU A 163 -17.40 3.64 21.05
CA LEU A 163 -16.79 2.48 21.71
C LEU A 163 -17.36 2.23 23.12
N GLY A 164 -17.82 3.27 23.80
CA GLY A 164 -18.36 3.21 25.16
C GLY A 164 -18.73 4.61 25.70
N PRO A 165 -19.01 4.79 26.99
CA PRO A 165 -19.21 6.12 27.56
C PRO A 165 -17.98 7.03 27.39
N ILE A 166 -18.20 8.24 26.88
CA ILE A 166 -17.14 9.24 26.68
C ILE A 166 -16.67 9.79 28.04
N LYS A 167 -15.35 9.89 28.22
CA LYS A 167 -14.71 10.55 29.36
C LYS A 167 -14.12 11.88 28.96
N THR A 168 -14.27 12.86 29.85
CA THR A 168 -13.61 14.16 29.69
C THR A 168 -12.12 14.04 29.98
N ILE A 169 -11.31 14.92 29.36
CA ILE A 169 -9.86 15.02 29.62
C ILE A 169 -9.57 15.19 31.12
N LYS A 170 -10.41 15.93 31.86
CA LYS A 170 -10.27 16.08 33.32
C LYS A 170 -10.38 14.77 34.08
N GLN A 171 -11.26 13.86 33.64
CA GLN A 171 -11.41 12.53 34.25
C GLN A 171 -10.21 11.64 33.91
N ILE A 172 -9.73 11.68 32.66
CA ILE A 172 -8.54 10.93 32.24
C ILE A 172 -7.29 11.41 32.99
N LYS A 173 -7.12 12.72 33.18
CA LYS A 173 -6.02 13.28 33.97
C LYS A 173 -5.95 12.76 35.41
N ARG A 174 -7.08 12.33 36.00
CA ARG A 174 -7.10 11.69 37.33
C ARG A 174 -6.57 10.26 37.32
N LEU A 175 -6.58 9.59 36.16
CA LEU A 175 -6.06 8.23 35.99
C LEU A 175 -4.55 8.20 35.76
N ILE A 176 -3.98 9.28 35.21
CA ILE A 176 -2.54 9.37 34.84
C ILE A 176 -1.57 8.91 35.95
N PRO A 177 -1.76 9.27 37.23
CA PRO A 177 -0.86 8.80 38.31
C PRO A 177 -0.79 7.27 38.47
N TYR A 178 -1.81 6.55 37.99
CA TYR A 178 -1.95 5.09 38.08
C TYR A 178 -1.57 4.37 36.78
N VAL A 179 -1.21 5.12 35.72
CA VAL A 179 -0.78 4.53 34.45
C VAL A 179 0.64 3.99 34.60
N VAL A 180 0.88 2.77 34.12
CA VAL A 180 2.20 2.11 34.15
C VAL A 180 2.78 1.87 32.75
N ASP A 181 1.93 1.77 31.73
CA ASP A 181 2.34 1.68 30.33
C ASP A 181 1.22 2.22 29.42
N ILE A 182 1.56 2.46 28.16
CA ILE A 182 0.60 2.78 27.10
C ILE A 182 0.80 1.84 25.90
N SER A 183 -0.31 1.47 25.29
CA SER A 183 -0.36 0.69 24.05
C SER A 183 -0.98 1.55 22.96
N VAL A 184 -0.48 1.43 21.73
CA VAL A 184 -0.96 2.21 20.59
C VAL A 184 -1.12 1.28 19.40
N THR A 185 -2.24 1.41 18.71
CA THR A 185 -2.53 0.71 17.46
C THR A 185 -3.20 1.68 16.49
N LYS A 186 -3.21 1.36 15.20
CA LYS A 186 -3.68 2.27 14.14
C LYS A 186 -4.44 1.52 13.07
N CYS A 187 -5.29 2.21 12.33
CA CYS A 187 -5.97 1.62 11.19
C CYS A 187 -4.92 1.34 10.10
N PRO A 188 -4.76 0.08 9.63
CA PRO A 188 -3.73 -0.26 8.65
C PRO A 188 -3.83 0.50 7.32
N CYS A 189 -5.02 0.97 6.96
CA CYS A 189 -5.28 1.73 5.73
C CYS A 189 -5.32 3.25 5.92
N ALA A 190 -5.46 3.73 7.16
CA ALA A 190 -5.61 5.14 7.49
C ALA A 190 -4.84 5.42 8.78
N ASN A 191 -3.51 5.54 8.67
CA ASN A 191 -2.66 5.63 9.84
C ASN A 191 -3.03 6.80 10.75
N ASP A 192 -3.53 7.93 10.22
CA ASP A 192 -3.98 9.10 11.00
C ASP A 192 -5.12 8.74 11.97
N VAL A 193 -5.83 7.64 11.73
CA VAL A 193 -6.82 7.06 12.62
C VAL A 193 -6.15 6.04 13.53
N ALA A 194 -6.04 6.38 14.80
CA ALA A 194 -5.29 5.59 15.76
C ALA A 194 -5.95 5.55 17.14
N LEU A 195 -5.59 4.52 17.90
CA LEU A 195 -6.07 4.23 19.23
C LEU A 195 -4.90 4.26 20.21
N ILE A 196 -5.11 4.90 21.37
CA ILE A 196 -4.19 4.86 22.51
C ILE A 196 -4.91 4.26 23.72
N GLY A 197 -4.31 3.28 24.37
CA GLY A 197 -4.87 2.58 25.52
C GLY A 197 -3.98 2.72 26.74
N LEU A 198 -4.60 2.88 27.92
CA LEU A 198 -3.89 3.01 29.20
C LEU A 198 -3.80 1.66 29.92
N THR A 199 -2.59 1.26 30.30
CA THR A 199 -2.36 0.16 31.24
C THR A 199 -2.26 0.75 32.65
N LEU A 200 -3.14 0.32 33.54
CA LEU A 200 -3.22 0.78 34.93
C LEU A 200 -2.52 -0.18 35.88
N ASP A 201 -2.06 0.34 37.01
CA ASP A 201 -1.61 -0.47 38.14
C ASP A 201 -2.78 -1.20 38.85
N SER A 202 -2.47 -1.99 39.87
CA SER A 202 -3.48 -2.77 40.61
C SER A 202 -4.46 -1.93 41.45
N SER A 203 -4.27 -0.61 41.57
CA SER A 203 -5.09 0.27 42.42
C SER A 203 -6.36 0.77 41.74
N GLN A 204 -6.35 0.82 40.40
CA GLN A 204 -7.50 1.21 39.58
C GLN A 204 -7.85 0.10 38.59
N ASN A 205 -9.13 -0.05 38.29
CA ASN A 205 -9.61 -1.04 37.31
C ASN A 205 -10.34 -0.32 36.18
N GLY A 206 -10.09 -0.76 34.96
CA GLY A 206 -10.86 -0.32 33.80
C GLY A 206 -10.08 -0.40 32.50
N ILE A 207 -10.81 -0.23 31.40
CA ILE A 207 -10.25 -0.11 30.06
C ILE A 207 -10.59 1.25 29.49
N PHE A 208 -9.57 2.08 29.32
CA PHE A 208 -9.69 3.44 28.81
C PHE A 208 -8.93 3.55 27.49
N ILE A 209 -9.65 3.90 26.42
CA ILE A 209 -9.11 3.99 25.04
C ILE A 209 -9.41 5.37 24.48
N GLY A 210 -8.38 6.08 24.03
CA GLY A 210 -8.48 7.32 23.26
C GLY A 210 -8.44 7.04 21.77
N VAL A 211 -9.30 7.71 20.99
CA VAL A 211 -9.38 7.62 19.53
C VAL A 211 -9.01 8.98 18.94
N THR A 212 -8.10 8.97 17.96
CA THR A 212 -7.74 10.14 17.15
C THR A 212 -8.06 9.88 15.68
N PHE A 213 -8.37 10.93 14.93
CA PHE A 213 -8.46 10.91 13.46
C PHE A 213 -7.45 11.86 12.79
N SER A 214 -6.62 12.56 13.59
CA SER A 214 -5.61 13.49 13.09
C SER A 214 -4.18 12.97 13.27
N GLY A 215 -3.96 11.72 13.66
CA GLY A 215 -2.64 11.15 13.89
C GLY A 215 -1.91 11.71 15.12
N PHE A 216 -2.64 12.05 16.19
CA PHE A 216 -2.10 12.59 17.45
C PHE A 216 -1.37 13.93 17.36
N TRP A 217 -1.68 14.75 16.34
CA TRP A 217 -1.12 16.09 16.21
C TRP A 217 -1.54 17.04 17.34
N LYS A 218 -2.74 16.84 17.91
CA LYS A 218 -3.25 17.60 19.07
C LYS A 218 -3.89 16.67 20.08
N TYR A 219 -3.47 16.78 21.34
CA TYR A 219 -4.02 15.97 22.44
C TYR A 219 -5.52 16.20 22.63
N ASP A 220 -5.97 17.46 22.53
CA ASP A 220 -7.37 17.84 22.76
C ASP A 220 -8.34 17.31 21.70
N GLU A 221 -7.84 16.84 20.55
CA GLU A 221 -8.66 16.20 19.50
C GLU A 221 -8.96 14.73 19.79
N THR A 222 -8.31 14.13 20.81
CA THR A 222 -8.50 12.72 21.15
C THR A 222 -9.76 12.51 21.99
N ILE A 223 -10.65 11.65 21.52
CA ILE A 223 -11.89 11.29 22.21
C ILE A 223 -11.64 10.04 23.06
N TRP A 224 -11.87 10.15 24.37
CA TRP A 224 -11.62 9.06 25.32
C TRP A 224 -12.89 8.29 25.66
N TYR A 225 -12.82 6.97 25.61
CA TYR A 225 -13.90 6.03 25.90
C TYR A 225 -13.56 5.11 27.07
N ASP A 226 -14.59 4.72 27.82
CA ASP A 226 -14.52 3.74 28.91
C ASP A 226 -15.22 2.44 28.47
N LEU A 227 -14.45 1.37 28.25
CA LEU A 227 -14.96 0.08 27.79
C LEU A 227 -15.17 -0.92 28.94
N THR A 228 -15.03 -0.47 30.19
CA THR A 228 -15.01 -1.34 31.38
C THR A 228 -16.27 -2.21 31.49
N ASN A 229 -17.45 -1.61 31.34
CA ASN A 229 -18.72 -2.34 31.45
C ASN A 229 -18.91 -3.35 30.30
N SER A 230 -18.50 -3.00 29.07
CA SER A 230 -18.59 -3.91 27.92
C SER A 230 -17.76 -5.18 28.11
N ILE A 231 -16.66 -5.11 28.88
CA ILE A 231 -15.85 -6.27 29.24
C ILE A 231 -16.51 -7.07 30.36
N TYR A 232 -17.07 -6.38 31.36
CA TYR A 232 -17.75 -7.03 32.49
C TYR A 232 -18.99 -7.80 32.06
N ASP A 233 -19.72 -7.32 31.06
CA ASP A 233 -20.89 -8.02 30.51
C ASP A 233 -20.55 -9.42 29.95
N GLU A 234 -19.30 -9.63 29.51
CA GLU A 234 -18.79 -10.92 28.99
C GLU A 234 -18.14 -11.79 30.09
N LEU A 235 -18.01 -11.28 31.32
CA LEU A 235 -17.39 -11.97 32.45
C LEU A 235 -18.45 -12.36 33.48
N LYS A 236 -18.43 -13.62 33.95
CA LYS A 236 -19.46 -14.13 34.86
C LYS A 236 -19.24 -13.75 36.33
N GLU A 237 -18.00 -13.81 36.85
CA GLU A 237 -17.75 -13.69 38.31
C GLU A 237 -16.46 -12.94 38.75
N GLU A 238 -15.66 -12.36 37.85
CA GLU A 238 -14.38 -11.71 38.24
C GLU A 238 -14.16 -10.35 37.57
N HIS A 239 -14.17 -9.26 38.37
CA HIS A 239 -14.05 -7.88 37.89
C HIS A 239 -12.83 -7.13 38.42
N LYS A 240 -12.17 -7.68 39.45
CA LYS A 240 -11.03 -7.01 40.12
C LYS A 240 -9.77 -7.11 39.29
N GLY A 241 -9.07 -5.98 39.14
CA GLY A 241 -7.76 -5.93 38.51
C GLY A 241 -7.78 -5.97 36.99
N LEU A 242 -8.89 -5.55 36.38
CA LEU A 242 -9.02 -5.37 34.94
C LEU A 242 -8.12 -4.21 34.48
N THR A 243 -7.20 -4.49 33.58
CA THR A 243 -6.39 -3.49 32.89
C THR A 243 -6.12 -3.96 31.45
N LEU A 244 -5.88 -3.01 30.55
CA LEU A 244 -5.39 -3.28 29.22
C LEU A 244 -3.93 -3.75 29.28
N ILE A 245 -3.59 -4.80 28.54
CA ILE A 245 -2.22 -5.30 28.36
C ILE A 245 -1.72 -4.92 26.97
N ASP A 246 -2.51 -5.18 25.93
CA ASP A 246 -2.16 -4.89 24.54
C ASP A 246 -3.42 -4.76 23.67
N MET A 247 -3.29 -4.18 22.48
CA MET A 247 -4.39 -4.08 21.53
C MET A 247 -3.94 -4.08 20.08
N VAL A 248 -4.79 -4.62 19.21
CA VAL A 248 -4.59 -4.67 17.76
C VAL A 248 -5.86 -4.19 17.08
N LEU A 249 -5.72 -3.21 16.19
CA LEU A 249 -6.77 -2.81 15.26
C LEU A 249 -6.46 -3.40 13.88
N THR A 250 -7.37 -4.23 13.37
CA THR A 250 -7.35 -4.68 11.98
C THR A 250 -8.25 -3.77 11.14
N ASN A 251 -8.36 -4.05 9.83
CA ASN A 251 -9.25 -3.31 8.94
C ASN A 251 -10.75 -3.39 9.34
N ARG A 252 -11.13 -4.37 10.18
CA ARG A 252 -12.56 -4.63 10.52
C ARG A 252 -12.81 -5.00 11.98
N PHE A 253 -11.79 -5.32 12.75
CA PHE A 253 -11.95 -5.82 14.12
C PHE A 253 -10.97 -5.14 15.07
N LEU A 254 -11.44 -4.83 16.27
CA LEU A 254 -10.61 -4.42 17.39
C LEU A 254 -10.41 -5.62 18.32
N VAL A 255 -9.16 -5.95 18.62
CA VAL A 255 -8.77 -7.03 19.53
C VAL A 255 -8.07 -6.44 20.74
N LEU A 256 -8.57 -6.76 21.93
CA LEU A 256 -8.08 -6.27 23.22
C LEU A 256 -7.55 -7.42 24.06
N LEU A 257 -6.26 -7.40 24.37
CA LEU A 257 -5.69 -8.27 25.39
C LEU A 257 -5.73 -7.55 26.73
N THR A 258 -6.42 -8.15 27.69
CA THR A 258 -6.63 -7.60 29.03
C THR A 258 -6.06 -8.56 30.06
N SER A 259 -5.92 -8.12 31.30
CA SER A 259 -5.52 -9.01 32.40
C SER A 259 -6.50 -10.17 32.65
N LEU A 260 -7.74 -10.11 32.16
CA LEU A 260 -8.78 -11.13 32.38
C LEU A 260 -9.11 -11.98 31.14
N GLY A 261 -8.54 -11.65 29.98
CA GLY A 261 -8.83 -12.38 28.75
C GLY A 261 -8.53 -11.60 27.47
N LEU A 262 -8.71 -12.27 26.35
CA LEU A 262 -8.63 -11.71 25.01
C LEU A 262 -10.06 -11.46 24.50
N PHE A 263 -10.34 -10.25 24.05
CA PHE A 263 -11.66 -9.83 23.59
C PHE A 263 -11.59 -9.35 22.13
N VAL A 264 -12.56 -9.76 21.32
CA VAL A 264 -12.66 -9.41 19.90
C VAL A 264 -13.98 -8.68 19.68
N SER A 265 -13.93 -7.54 18.99
CA SER A 265 -15.12 -6.77 18.64
C SER A 265 -16.01 -7.46 17.61
N THR A 266 -17.25 -6.98 17.47
CA THR A 266 -18.02 -7.23 16.24
C THR A 266 -17.37 -6.55 15.03
N ASP A 267 -17.81 -6.91 13.82
CA ASP A 267 -17.36 -6.27 12.58
C ASP A 267 -17.65 -4.76 12.62
N LEU A 268 -16.59 -3.96 12.57
CA LEU A 268 -16.64 -2.51 12.72
C LEU A 268 -17.35 -1.80 11.55
N ARG A 269 -17.63 -2.49 10.44
CA ARG A 269 -18.31 -1.86 9.30
C ARG A 269 -19.79 -1.61 9.54
N TYR A 270 -20.43 -2.41 10.39
CA TYR A 270 -21.88 -2.39 10.55
C TYR A 270 -22.25 -2.02 11.99
N PRO A 271 -22.37 -0.72 12.32
CA PRO A 271 -22.82 -0.27 13.63
C PRO A 271 -24.29 -0.66 13.87
N LEU A 272 -24.50 -1.82 14.49
CA LEU A 272 -25.83 -2.38 14.79
C LEU A 272 -26.39 -1.92 16.15
N THR A 273 -25.53 -1.48 17.07
CA THR A 273 -25.90 -1.13 18.46
C THR A 273 -25.30 0.20 18.89
N SER A 274 -25.83 0.78 19.98
CA SER A 274 -25.37 2.06 20.51
C SER A 274 -23.93 2.06 21.01
N TYR A 275 -23.42 0.91 21.43
CA TYR A 275 -22.04 0.68 21.88
C TYR A 275 -21.43 -0.54 21.21
N LEU A 276 -20.09 -0.58 21.14
CA LEU A 276 -19.34 -1.70 20.58
C LEU A 276 -19.49 -2.95 21.46
N LYS A 277 -19.91 -4.06 20.84
CA LYS A 277 -19.98 -5.37 21.50
C LYS A 277 -18.66 -6.10 21.34
N LEU A 278 -18.27 -6.79 22.41
CA LEU A 278 -17.06 -7.61 22.47
C LEU A 278 -17.44 -9.07 22.73
N SER A 279 -16.60 -9.99 22.28
CA SER A 279 -16.71 -11.41 22.56
C SER A 279 -15.40 -11.92 23.14
N ARG A 280 -15.47 -12.80 24.15
CA ARG A 280 -14.28 -13.35 24.80
C ARG A 280 -13.77 -14.60 24.08
N ALA A 281 -12.48 -14.64 23.75
CA ALA A 281 -11.81 -15.84 23.30
C ALA A 281 -11.49 -16.76 24.49
N ASN A 282 -11.81 -18.06 24.36
CA ASN A 282 -11.65 -19.03 25.44
C ASN A 282 -10.37 -19.85 25.27
N PHE A 283 -9.44 -19.71 26.20
CA PHE A 283 -8.25 -20.55 26.31
C PHE A 283 -8.31 -21.41 27.57
N CYS A 284 -8.52 -22.72 27.44
CA CYS A 284 -8.59 -23.64 28.58
C CYS A 284 -7.27 -23.66 29.36
N GLY A 285 -7.34 -23.49 30.69
CA GLY A 285 -6.21 -23.59 31.59
C GLY A 285 -5.36 -22.32 31.75
N PHE A 286 -5.81 -21.19 31.19
CA PHE A 286 -5.15 -19.89 31.29
C PHE A 286 -5.82 -19.02 32.35
N GLU A 287 -5.00 -18.48 33.24
CA GLU A 287 -5.40 -17.62 34.34
C GLU A 287 -4.91 -16.18 34.13
N ARG A 288 -5.33 -15.28 35.02
CA ARG A 288 -4.95 -13.86 34.98
C ARG A 288 -3.43 -13.63 34.89
N VAL A 289 -2.64 -14.44 35.60
CA VAL A 289 -1.17 -14.33 35.59
C VAL A 289 -0.57 -14.63 34.21
N ASP A 290 -1.26 -15.41 33.38
CA ASP A 290 -0.83 -15.73 32.03
C ASP A 290 -1.16 -14.59 31.06
N TYR A 291 -2.37 -14.03 31.15
CA TYR A 291 -2.79 -12.91 30.29
C TYR A 291 -1.93 -11.66 30.50
N ILE A 292 -1.52 -11.37 31.75
CA ILE A 292 -0.60 -10.25 32.05
C ILE A 292 0.76 -10.40 31.34
N LYS A 293 1.20 -11.64 31.06
CA LYS A 293 2.43 -11.95 30.32
C LYS A 293 2.19 -12.27 28.85
N GLY A 294 0.95 -12.18 28.39
CA GLY A 294 0.58 -12.44 27.00
C GLY A 294 1.12 -11.34 26.07
N LYS A 295 1.42 -11.73 24.83
CA LYS A 295 1.80 -10.80 23.76
C LYS A 295 0.96 -11.04 22.53
N LEU A 296 0.45 -9.98 21.92
CA LEU A 296 -0.18 -10.03 20.62
C LEU A 296 0.84 -9.79 19.51
N TRP A 297 0.67 -10.49 18.40
CA TRP A 297 1.46 -10.32 17.20
C TRP A 297 0.52 -10.19 16.01
N TYR A 298 0.70 -9.10 15.27
CA TYR A 298 -0.09 -8.78 14.10
C TYR A 298 0.83 -8.34 12.96
N ASN A 299 0.60 -8.90 11.77
CA ASN A 299 1.26 -8.43 10.55
C ASN A 299 0.37 -7.37 9.91
N GLU A 300 0.68 -6.10 10.18
CA GLU A 300 -0.10 -4.96 9.71
C GLU A 300 -0.05 -4.85 8.19
N LYS A 301 -1.23 -4.92 7.54
CA LYS A 301 -1.38 -4.76 6.10
C LYS A 301 -2.73 -4.11 5.77
N CYS A 302 -2.73 -3.12 4.88
CA CYS A 302 -3.96 -2.49 4.41
C CYS A 302 -4.71 -3.41 3.43
N PHE A 303 -5.98 -3.69 3.73
CA PHE A 303 -6.88 -4.49 2.88
C PHE A 303 -8.12 -3.70 2.41
N ALA A 304 -7.94 -2.44 2.01
CA ALA A 304 -9.04 -1.62 1.49
C ALA A 304 -9.71 -2.25 0.25
N ASN A 305 -8.91 -2.80 -0.66
CA ASN A 305 -9.35 -3.53 -1.86
C ASN A 305 -9.09 -5.04 -1.69
N ARG A 306 -9.74 -5.62 -0.67
CA ARG A 306 -9.52 -7.01 -0.24
C ARG A 306 -9.86 -8.03 -1.33
N GLU A 307 -8.91 -8.91 -1.63
CA GLU A 307 -9.11 -10.11 -2.45
C GLU A 307 -9.43 -11.35 -1.57
N ASP A 308 -9.93 -12.42 -2.20
CA ASP A 308 -10.30 -13.67 -1.50
C ASP A 308 -9.14 -14.31 -0.71
N PHE A 309 -7.90 -14.09 -1.13
CA PHE A 309 -6.69 -14.62 -0.48
C PHE A 309 -6.12 -13.69 0.60
N GLU A 310 -6.67 -12.48 0.77
CA GLU A 310 -6.21 -11.49 1.75
C GLU A 310 -7.04 -11.59 3.02
N VAL A 311 -6.40 -11.95 4.14
CA VAL A 311 -7.09 -12.19 5.41
C VAL A 311 -6.20 -11.83 6.59
N ASP A 312 -6.72 -11.09 7.57
CA ASP A 312 -5.98 -10.76 8.78
C ASP A 312 -5.76 -12.00 9.67
N TYR A 313 -4.54 -12.14 10.18
CA TYR A 313 -4.15 -13.14 11.18
C TYR A 313 -3.58 -12.46 12.41
N ILE A 314 -4.02 -12.90 13.60
CA ILE A 314 -3.49 -12.44 14.88
C ILE A 314 -3.00 -13.64 15.65
N THR A 315 -1.82 -13.52 16.24
CA THR A 315 -1.24 -14.55 17.12
C THR A 315 -1.17 -14.01 18.54
N ILE A 316 -1.44 -14.89 19.51
CA ILE A 316 -1.15 -14.67 20.92
C ILE A 316 -0.12 -15.70 21.41
N THR A 317 0.91 -15.23 22.12
CA THR A 317 1.88 -16.09 22.80
C THR A 317 1.90 -15.81 24.30
N PHE A 318 2.08 -16.87 25.10
CA PHE A 318 2.16 -16.80 26.55
C PHE A 318 3.52 -17.25 27.04
N ASP A 319 4.14 -16.46 27.94
CA ASP A 319 5.46 -16.75 28.50
C ASP A 319 5.39 -17.82 29.62
N ARG A 320 5.09 -19.07 29.24
CA ARG A 320 5.09 -20.24 30.13
C ARG A 320 5.42 -21.54 29.40
N ASN A 321 5.93 -22.51 30.14
CA ASN A 321 6.05 -23.89 29.66
C ASN A 321 4.67 -24.55 29.70
N ARG A 322 4.39 -25.37 28.68
CA ARG A 322 3.13 -26.12 28.57
C ARG A 322 2.94 -27.06 29.77
N THR A 323 1.77 -27.00 30.41
CA THR A 323 1.33 -27.98 31.42
C THR A 323 0.53 -29.12 30.78
N LEU A 324 0.28 -30.21 31.53
CA LEU A 324 -0.43 -31.42 31.01
C LEU A 324 -1.88 -31.14 30.58
N SER A 325 -2.54 -30.13 31.15
CA SER A 325 -3.93 -29.74 30.87
C SER A 325 -4.09 -28.86 29.62
N GLU A 326 -3.00 -28.37 29.04
CA GLU A 326 -3.05 -27.35 27.99
C GLU A 326 -2.78 -27.89 26.58
N SER A 327 -3.42 -27.28 25.60
CA SER A 327 -3.26 -27.61 24.17
C SER A 327 -2.00 -26.98 23.55
N SER A 328 -1.64 -25.75 23.92
CA SER A 328 -0.48 -24.98 23.45
C SER A 328 -0.24 -23.74 24.33
N ALA A 329 0.95 -23.14 24.29
CA ALA A 329 1.25 -21.82 24.86
C ALA A 329 1.20 -20.68 23.81
N CYS A 330 0.77 -21.01 22.60
CA CYS A 330 0.73 -20.11 21.44
C CYS A 330 -0.43 -20.49 20.53
N PHE A 331 -1.23 -19.50 20.16
CA PHE A 331 -2.45 -19.63 19.38
C PHE A 331 -2.52 -18.56 18.31
N TYR A 332 -3.16 -18.86 17.18
CA TYR A 332 -3.44 -17.88 16.14
C TYR A 332 -4.90 -18.00 15.71
N GLY A 333 -5.50 -16.86 15.38
CA GLY A 333 -6.85 -16.75 14.84
C GLY A 333 -6.80 -16.14 13.46
N LYS A 334 -7.68 -16.61 12.58
CA LYS A 334 -7.97 -16.01 11.28
C LYS A 334 -9.25 -15.19 11.41
N GLU A 335 -9.29 -14.01 10.82
CA GLU A 335 -10.52 -13.20 10.72
C GLU A 335 -11.71 -14.07 10.22
N PRO A 336 -12.90 -14.01 10.86
CA PRO A 336 -13.37 -13.06 11.89
C PRO A 336 -13.03 -13.42 13.35
N PHE A 337 -12.00 -14.25 13.58
CA PHE A 337 -11.46 -14.61 14.90
C PHE A 337 -12.44 -15.35 15.83
N LEU A 338 -13.38 -16.10 15.24
CA LEU A 338 -14.31 -16.96 15.98
C LEU A 338 -13.62 -18.20 16.57
N GLU A 339 -12.55 -18.66 15.93
CA GLU A 339 -11.75 -19.81 16.36
C GLU A 339 -10.28 -19.44 16.52
N TRP A 340 -9.64 -20.05 17.51
CA TRP A 340 -8.22 -19.89 17.81
C TRP A 340 -7.55 -21.26 17.81
N TRP A 341 -6.57 -21.45 16.93
CA TRP A 341 -5.89 -22.74 16.75
C TRP A 341 -4.49 -22.73 17.37
N PRO A 342 -4.02 -23.86 17.93
CA PRO A 342 -2.67 -23.96 18.45
C PRO A 342 -1.65 -23.82 17.32
N CYS A 343 -0.63 -22.98 17.53
CA CYS A 343 0.39 -22.75 16.51
C CYS A 343 1.36 -23.93 16.35
N LEU A 344 1.48 -24.84 17.33
CA LEU A 344 2.39 -25.99 17.28
C LEU A 344 1.70 -27.25 16.73
N PRO A 345 2.30 -27.96 15.74
CA PRO A 345 1.80 -29.24 15.24
C PRO A 345 1.77 -30.33 16.33
N SER A 346 0.86 -31.29 16.21
CA SER A 346 0.70 -32.40 17.17
C SER A 346 1.96 -33.29 17.30
N THR A 347 2.82 -33.35 16.30
CA THR A 347 4.10 -34.11 16.33
C THR A 347 5.19 -33.47 17.17
N PHE A 348 5.11 -32.15 17.46
CA PHE A 348 6.01 -31.51 18.43
C PHE A 348 5.68 -31.89 19.88
N ARG A 349 4.56 -32.58 20.13
CA ARG A 349 4.13 -33.01 21.47
C ARG A 349 5.01 -34.11 22.08
N GLY A 350 5.83 -34.81 21.28
CA GLY A 350 6.67 -35.95 21.73
C GLY A 350 8.17 -35.67 21.83
N ALA A 351 8.65 -34.46 21.50
CA ALA A 351 10.07 -34.16 21.54
C ALA A 351 10.56 -33.89 22.97
N LYS A 352 11.53 -34.68 23.47
CA LYS A 352 12.22 -34.51 24.77
C LYS A 352 12.92 -33.16 24.97
N ASN A 353 12.87 -32.24 24.01
CA ASN A 353 13.45 -30.90 24.06
C ASN A 353 12.34 -29.86 24.09
N VAL A 354 12.05 -29.30 25.28
CA VAL A 354 11.08 -28.22 25.47
C VAL A 354 11.59 -26.96 24.77
N ARG A 355 11.02 -26.66 23.60
CA ARG A 355 11.24 -25.38 22.89
C ARG A 355 10.09 -24.44 23.25
N SER A 356 10.38 -23.31 23.87
CA SER A 356 9.38 -22.26 24.08
C SER A 356 9.22 -21.42 22.80
N VAL A 357 7.98 -21.08 22.46
CA VAL A 357 7.67 -20.19 21.34
C VAL A 357 7.65 -18.76 21.86
N ILE A 358 8.55 -17.91 21.37
CA ILE A 358 8.56 -16.48 21.72
C ILE A 358 7.53 -15.73 20.87
N THR A 359 7.59 -15.95 19.56
CA THR A 359 6.75 -15.29 18.56
C THR A 359 6.40 -16.27 17.45
N PHE A 360 5.19 -16.16 16.93
CA PHE A 360 4.75 -16.84 15.72
C PHE A 360 4.03 -15.85 14.79
N LEU A 361 4.48 -15.76 13.55
CA LEU A 361 3.91 -14.88 12.52
C LEU A 361 3.48 -15.71 11.30
N ILE A 362 2.45 -15.24 10.62
CA ILE A 362 2.02 -15.80 9.33
C ILE A 362 2.45 -14.84 8.23
N ASP A 363 3.26 -15.35 7.30
CA ASP A 363 3.63 -14.71 6.05
C ASP A 363 2.55 -15.06 5.01
N GLN A 364 1.71 -14.06 4.69
CA GLN A 364 0.61 -14.19 3.74
C GLN A 364 1.08 -14.14 2.28
N GLU A 365 2.25 -13.58 1.98
CA GLU A 365 2.76 -13.56 0.60
C GLU A 365 3.25 -14.95 0.17
N ARG A 366 3.71 -15.77 1.13
CA ARG A 366 4.29 -17.10 0.89
C ARG A 366 3.48 -18.27 1.45
N ASP A 367 2.37 -18.02 2.12
CA ASP A 367 1.58 -19.00 2.88
C ASP A 367 2.44 -19.83 3.85
N THR A 368 3.26 -19.15 4.66
CA THR A 368 4.17 -19.80 5.62
C THR A 368 4.00 -19.30 7.05
N GLY A 369 4.16 -20.21 8.01
CA GLY A 369 4.26 -19.88 9.44
C GLY A 369 5.72 -19.76 9.87
N ILE A 370 6.07 -18.72 10.62
CA ILE A 370 7.44 -18.44 11.07
C ILE A 370 7.49 -18.43 12.58
N TYR A 371 8.32 -19.29 13.16
CA TYR A 371 8.52 -19.43 14.60
C TYR A 371 9.85 -18.83 15.03
N LEU A 372 9.85 -18.09 16.15
CA LEU A 372 11.03 -17.81 16.94
C LEU A 372 11.04 -18.71 18.18
N PHE A 373 11.97 -19.65 18.22
CA PHE A 373 12.11 -20.61 19.31
C PHE A 373 13.25 -20.24 20.25
N TYR A 374 13.03 -20.48 21.53
CA TYR A 374 14.08 -20.54 22.55
C TYR A 374 14.16 -21.94 23.14
N ASN A 375 15.35 -22.54 23.10
CA ASN A 375 15.62 -23.82 23.72
C ASN A 375 16.23 -23.58 25.11
N GLN A 376 15.47 -23.85 26.16
CA GLN A 376 15.88 -23.64 27.55
C GLN A 376 17.12 -24.47 27.94
N ARG A 377 17.28 -25.69 27.40
CA ARG A 377 18.37 -26.60 27.77
C ARG A 377 19.72 -26.14 27.22
N ASN A 378 19.73 -25.74 25.95
CA ASN A 378 20.96 -25.37 25.24
C ASN A 378 21.17 -23.85 25.16
N LYS A 379 20.25 -23.05 25.73
CA LYS A 379 20.17 -21.58 25.61
C LYS A 379 20.32 -21.12 24.15
N GLN A 380 19.74 -21.88 23.22
CA GLN A 380 19.89 -21.66 21.79
C GLN A 380 18.61 -21.05 21.20
N ILE A 381 18.78 -20.03 20.38
CA ILE A 381 17.69 -19.34 19.69
C ILE A 381 17.71 -19.76 18.22
N SER A 382 16.54 -20.06 17.66
CA SER A 382 16.42 -20.43 16.26
C SER A 382 15.12 -19.95 15.63
N VAL A 383 15.17 -19.63 14.34
CA VAL A 383 13.99 -19.40 13.51
C VAL A 383 13.69 -20.63 12.66
N THR A 384 12.41 -20.99 12.57
CA THR A 384 11.92 -22.09 11.75
C THR A 384 10.75 -21.62 10.91
N VAL A 385 10.77 -21.91 9.60
CA VAL A 385 9.70 -21.58 8.67
C VAL A 385 8.98 -22.87 8.26
N THR A 386 7.66 -22.91 8.28
CA THR A 386 6.83 -24.05 7.87
C THR A 386 5.81 -23.61 6.81
N ILE A 387 5.44 -24.54 5.91
CA ILE A 387 4.37 -24.30 4.94
C ILE A 387 3.03 -24.44 5.65
N LEU A 388 2.07 -23.56 5.35
CA LEU A 388 0.68 -23.70 5.77
C LEU A 388 -0.06 -24.58 4.77
N THR A 389 -0.67 -25.66 5.26
CA THR A 389 -1.54 -26.55 4.47
C THR A 389 -2.91 -26.59 5.11
N ASN A 390 -3.96 -26.20 4.38
CA ASN A 390 -5.30 -25.98 4.93
C ASN A 390 -5.26 -25.08 6.18
N GLU A 391 -4.52 -23.97 6.06
CA GLU A 391 -4.33 -22.97 7.12
C GLU A 391 -3.60 -23.46 8.38
N ARG A 392 -3.13 -24.72 8.39
CA ARG A 392 -2.41 -25.30 9.52
C ARG A 392 -0.92 -25.45 9.21
N PRO A 393 -0.02 -25.15 10.17
CA PRO A 393 1.42 -25.36 10.00
C PRO A 393 1.75 -26.84 9.78
N ASN A 394 2.49 -27.11 8.71
CA ASN A 394 3.04 -28.43 8.46
C ASN A 394 4.12 -28.76 9.52
N SER A 395 4.22 -30.04 9.88
CA SER A 395 5.24 -30.55 10.78
C SER A 395 6.67 -30.46 10.22
N ARG A 396 6.82 -30.49 8.89
CA ARG A 396 8.11 -30.37 8.22
C ARG A 396 8.40 -28.90 7.89
N PRO A 397 9.58 -28.37 8.26
CA PRO A 397 9.95 -27.01 7.92
C PRO A 397 10.24 -26.88 6.42
N LYS A 398 9.95 -25.70 5.86
CA LYS A 398 10.23 -25.32 4.46
C LYS A 398 11.74 -25.21 4.22
N PHE A 399 12.47 -24.68 5.20
CA PHE A 399 13.92 -24.47 5.17
C PHE A 399 14.59 -25.07 6.41
N PRO A 400 15.91 -25.35 6.36
CA PRO A 400 16.68 -25.64 7.57
C PRO A 400 16.52 -24.51 8.59
N SER A 401 16.38 -24.84 9.88
CA SER A 401 16.21 -23.81 10.91
C SER A 401 17.48 -22.97 11.07
N PHE A 402 17.36 -21.64 10.96
CA PHE A 402 18.45 -20.72 11.19
C PHE A 402 18.76 -20.64 12.69
N ARG A 403 20.04 -20.79 13.07
CA ARG A 403 20.49 -20.75 14.47
C ARG A 403 21.31 -19.49 14.70
N PHE A 404 20.90 -18.68 15.67
CA PHE A 404 21.62 -17.46 16.01
C PHE A 404 22.91 -17.76 16.79
N PRO A 405 23.93 -16.90 16.70
CA PRO A 405 25.13 -17.00 17.52
C PRO A 405 24.80 -16.81 19.00
N ALA A 406 25.63 -17.37 19.90
CA ALA A 406 25.45 -17.25 21.35
C ALA A 406 25.47 -15.81 21.89
N SER A 407 25.98 -14.86 21.09
CA SER A 407 25.93 -13.43 21.41
C SER A 407 24.51 -12.86 21.35
N PHE A 408 23.58 -13.48 20.60
CA PHE A 408 22.16 -13.22 20.71
C PHE A 408 21.61 -14.06 21.86
N SER A 409 21.40 -13.45 23.03
CA SER A 409 21.10 -14.15 24.28
C SER A 409 19.73 -13.80 24.85
N SER A 410 19.17 -12.65 24.47
CA SER A 410 17.90 -12.13 25.01
C SER A 410 16.95 -11.73 23.86
N PRO A 411 16.29 -12.70 23.21
CA PRO A 411 15.32 -12.43 22.14
C PRO A 411 14.04 -11.86 22.73
N VAL A 412 13.40 -10.92 22.03
CA VAL A 412 12.16 -10.28 22.47
C VAL A 412 11.00 -10.57 21.54
N GLY A 413 11.23 -10.54 20.23
CA GLY A 413 10.17 -10.83 19.26
C GLY A 413 10.60 -10.74 17.79
N MET A 414 9.60 -10.85 16.91
CA MET A 414 9.73 -10.66 15.47
C MET A 414 8.66 -9.70 14.96
N VAL A 415 8.95 -8.97 13.89
CA VAL A 415 8.00 -8.08 13.22
C VAL A 415 8.27 -8.03 11.72
N PHE A 416 7.21 -8.01 10.92
CA PHE A 416 7.31 -7.69 9.50
C PHE A 416 7.19 -6.18 9.31
N HIS A 417 8.02 -5.62 8.43
CA HIS A 417 7.76 -4.28 7.94
C HIS A 417 6.46 -4.30 7.11
N PRO A 418 5.46 -3.44 7.40
CA PRO A 418 4.09 -3.56 6.87
C PRO A 418 4.01 -3.49 5.34
N ARG A 419 5.00 -2.90 4.66
CA ARG A 419 5.02 -2.81 3.19
C ARG A 419 6.01 -3.75 2.52
N SER A 420 7.27 -3.67 2.92
CA SER A 420 8.36 -4.41 2.27
C SER A 420 8.35 -5.90 2.58
N HIS A 421 7.53 -6.34 3.54
CA HIS A 421 7.45 -7.71 4.01
C HIS A 421 8.80 -8.27 4.51
N PHE A 422 9.73 -7.38 4.90
CA PHE A 422 11.02 -7.77 5.47
C PHE A 422 10.84 -8.12 6.95
N LEU A 423 11.42 -9.24 7.35
CA LEU A 423 11.31 -9.77 8.71
C LEU A 423 12.47 -9.28 9.56
N TYR A 424 12.15 -8.69 10.72
CA TYR A 424 13.12 -8.28 11.73
C TYR A 424 12.97 -9.14 12.97
N VAL A 425 14.09 -9.68 13.45
CA VAL A 425 14.17 -10.38 14.74
C VAL A 425 14.96 -9.47 15.69
N TYR A 426 14.38 -9.18 16.85
CA TYR A 426 14.95 -8.19 17.76
C TYR A 426 15.01 -8.67 19.22
N GLY A 427 15.98 -8.13 19.95
CA GLY A 427 16.30 -8.45 21.33
C GLY A 427 17.50 -7.64 21.79
N ASN A 428 18.55 -8.29 22.31
CA ASN A 428 19.86 -7.65 22.55
C ASN A 428 20.65 -7.38 21.26
N GLN A 429 20.19 -7.93 20.13
CA GLN A 429 20.66 -7.66 18.78
C GLN A 429 19.45 -7.52 17.85
N VAL A 430 19.66 -6.93 16.68
CA VAL A 430 18.64 -6.80 15.62
C VAL A 430 19.15 -7.45 14.34
N TRP A 431 18.35 -8.34 13.78
CA TRP A 431 18.65 -9.13 12.60
C TRP A 431 17.58 -8.93 11.52
N LEU A 432 17.98 -8.85 10.26
CA LEU A 432 17.11 -8.67 9.10
C LEU A 432 17.11 -9.92 8.22
N SER A 433 15.92 -10.37 7.83
CA SER A 433 15.70 -11.33 6.76
C SER A 433 14.85 -10.70 5.66
N MET A 434 15.42 -10.72 4.44
CA MET A 434 14.75 -10.28 3.21
C MET A 434 14.10 -11.47 2.46
N ASP A 435 14.26 -12.69 2.97
CA ASP A 435 13.88 -13.94 2.30
C ASP A 435 12.85 -14.75 3.10
N GLY A 436 12.03 -14.09 3.92
CA GLY A 436 10.93 -14.74 4.65
C GLY A 436 11.40 -15.69 5.76
N GLY A 437 12.55 -15.41 6.39
CA GLY A 437 13.04 -16.12 7.57
C GLY A 437 13.99 -17.28 7.31
N ASN A 438 14.58 -17.37 6.11
CA ASN A 438 15.56 -18.43 5.77
C ASN A 438 17.00 -18.00 6.11
N ALA A 439 17.39 -16.76 5.80
CA ALA A 439 18.69 -16.20 6.12
C ALA A 439 18.56 -14.86 6.86
N PHE A 440 19.54 -14.56 7.73
CA PHE A 440 19.55 -13.36 8.55
C PHE A 440 20.89 -12.64 8.53
N GLU A 441 20.85 -11.32 8.42
CA GLU A 441 22.00 -10.41 8.50
C GLU A 441 21.93 -9.57 9.78
N LEU A 442 23.04 -9.46 10.51
CA LEU A 442 23.11 -8.65 11.73
C LEU A 442 23.12 -7.15 11.36
N ILE A 443 22.12 -6.41 11.81
CA ILE A 443 22.08 -4.94 11.69
C ILE A 443 22.75 -4.31 12.89
N SER A 444 22.29 -4.65 14.10
CA SER A 444 22.65 -3.94 15.33
C SER A 444 23.01 -4.88 16.48
N ASP A 445 24.07 -4.55 17.21
CA ASP A 445 24.43 -5.16 18.48
C ASP A 445 24.32 -4.11 19.59
N LEU A 446 23.40 -4.34 20.52
CA LEU A 446 23.07 -3.39 21.58
C LEU A 446 23.83 -3.68 22.88
N HIS A 447 24.78 -4.64 22.87
CA HIS A 447 25.71 -4.94 23.96
C HIS A 447 25.05 -5.08 25.34
N GLY A 448 23.98 -5.87 25.43
CA GLY A 448 23.28 -6.21 26.67
C GLY A 448 22.07 -5.32 27.01
N ASN A 449 21.83 -4.27 26.23
CA ASN A 449 20.55 -3.54 26.27
C ASN A 449 19.57 -4.20 25.28
N ASN A 450 18.30 -4.34 25.66
CA ASN A 450 17.33 -5.05 24.84
C ASN A 450 16.30 -4.08 24.23
N VAL A 451 15.87 -4.36 23.00
CA VAL A 451 14.72 -3.69 22.39
C VAL A 451 13.45 -4.08 23.16
N ARG A 452 12.69 -3.09 23.63
CA ARG A 452 11.40 -3.27 24.32
C ARG A 452 10.22 -3.21 23.36
N LYS A 453 10.19 -2.21 22.47
CA LYS A 453 9.09 -1.93 21.52
C LYS A 453 9.67 -1.51 20.16
N THR A 454 8.90 -1.70 19.11
CA THR A 454 9.21 -1.26 17.75
C THR A 454 8.10 -0.35 17.23
N ALA A 455 8.46 0.63 16.42
CA ALA A 455 7.52 1.48 15.69
C ALA A 455 7.93 1.53 14.22
N HIS A 456 6.96 1.56 13.31
CA HIS A 456 7.21 1.49 11.87
C HIS A 456 6.37 2.49 11.09
N SER A 457 6.98 3.05 10.05
CA SER A 457 6.37 3.99 9.14
C SER A 457 5.96 3.30 7.85
N PHE A 458 4.71 3.49 7.45
CA PHE A 458 4.20 2.98 6.17
C PHE A 458 4.79 3.78 4.99
N TYR A 459 4.95 5.10 5.14
CA TYR A 459 5.33 6.01 4.05
C TYR A 459 6.85 6.08 3.83
N THR A 460 7.62 6.32 4.89
CA THR A 460 9.08 6.52 4.81
C THR A 460 9.90 5.23 4.89
N SER A 461 9.23 4.10 5.11
CA SER A 461 9.85 2.78 5.36
C SER A 461 10.78 2.73 6.57
N ASP A 462 10.61 3.65 7.53
CA ASP A 462 11.39 3.69 8.76
C ASP A 462 10.97 2.58 9.74
N ILE A 463 11.96 2.01 10.42
CA ILE A 463 11.76 1.14 11.59
C ILE A 463 12.60 1.69 12.74
N THR A 464 11.91 1.94 13.85
CA THR A 464 12.48 2.46 15.07
C THR A 464 12.44 1.41 16.18
N PHE A 465 13.58 1.21 16.84
CA PHE A 465 13.78 0.30 17.95
C PHE A 465 13.95 1.09 19.25
N ILE A 466 13.02 0.90 20.19
CA ILE A 466 13.03 1.54 21.50
C ILE A 466 13.60 0.55 22.49
N THR A 467 14.73 0.89 23.11
CA THR A 467 15.39 0.00 24.09
C THR A 467 14.91 0.24 25.52
N GLN A 468 15.17 -0.72 26.41
CA GLN A 468 14.74 -0.67 27.82
C GLN A 468 15.25 0.57 28.58
N ASN A 469 16.41 1.12 28.21
CA ASN A 469 16.97 2.33 28.84
C ASN A 469 16.58 3.65 28.12
N GLY A 470 15.59 3.60 27.23
CA GLY A 470 15.07 4.77 26.53
C GLY A 470 15.92 5.25 25.34
N LYS A 471 17.01 4.56 24.97
CA LYS A 471 17.76 4.85 23.73
C LYS A 471 16.96 4.40 22.52
N ILE A 472 16.99 5.21 21.47
CA ILE A 472 16.19 5.02 20.26
C ILE A 472 17.13 4.88 19.07
N TYR A 473 16.96 3.79 18.35
CA TYR A 473 17.71 3.47 17.14
C TYR A 473 16.77 3.38 15.96
N MET A 474 17.24 3.77 14.78
CA MET A 474 16.43 3.80 13.56
C MET A 474 17.18 3.13 12.41
N THR A 475 16.44 2.40 11.60
CA THR A 475 16.85 1.87 10.30
C THR A 475 15.74 2.08 9.28
N LYS A 476 16.00 1.78 8.00
CA LYS A 476 15.00 1.80 6.93
C LYS A 476 14.89 0.41 6.31
N ALA A 477 13.71 0.10 5.78
CA ALA A 477 13.40 -1.22 5.26
C ALA A 477 14.45 -1.75 4.27
N GLY A 478 15.18 -2.80 4.64
CA GLY A 478 16.16 -3.47 3.79
C GLY A 478 17.58 -2.90 3.84
N LEU A 479 17.80 -1.79 4.55
CA LEU A 479 19.14 -1.26 4.75
C LEU A 479 19.88 -2.05 5.83
N GLY A 480 21.08 -2.54 5.52
CA GLY A 480 22.00 -3.15 6.48
C GLY A 480 22.70 -2.13 7.40
N ARG A 481 22.10 -0.96 7.63
CA ARG A 481 22.67 0.17 8.40
C ARG A 481 21.65 0.71 9.38
N TYR A 482 22.12 1.27 10.47
CA TYR A 482 21.27 1.89 11.48
C TYR A 482 21.96 3.12 12.07
N THR A 483 21.19 3.94 12.77
CA THR A 483 21.70 5.09 13.51
C THR A 483 21.01 5.20 14.87
N LYS A 484 21.63 5.92 15.81
CA LYS A 484 20.99 6.33 17.05
C LYS A 484 20.41 7.72 16.80
N ILE A 485 19.10 7.88 16.98
CA ILE A 485 18.44 9.17 16.77
C ILE A 485 18.29 9.97 18.06
N GLY A 486 18.26 9.31 19.22
CA GLY A 486 18.11 10.02 20.49
C GLY A 486 18.02 9.13 21.72
N LYS A 487 17.66 9.74 22.85
CA LYS A 487 17.30 9.06 24.08
C LYS A 487 16.15 9.82 24.74
N LEU A 488 15.07 9.12 25.07
CA LEU A 488 13.99 9.67 25.89
C LEU A 488 14.17 9.25 27.34
N ASN A 489 13.96 10.20 28.26
CA ASN A 489 14.07 9.96 29.70
C ASN A 489 12.71 9.82 30.39
N ASP A 490 11.61 10.00 29.66
CA ASP A 490 10.25 9.79 30.17
C ASP A 490 10.07 8.35 30.64
N LYS A 491 9.34 8.17 31.76
CA LYS A 491 9.07 6.83 32.31
C LYS A 491 8.07 6.04 31.46
N ILE A 492 7.04 6.73 30.95
CA ILE A 492 5.93 6.15 30.20
C ILE A 492 5.79 6.93 28.91
N PHE A 493 6.17 6.31 27.80
CA PHE A 493 6.04 6.87 26.47
C PHE A 493 5.96 5.77 25.42
N THR A 494 5.50 6.12 24.23
CA THR A 494 5.67 5.33 23.03
C THR A 494 5.88 6.24 21.82
N LEU A 495 6.39 5.68 20.73
CA LEU A 495 6.53 6.37 19.46
C LEU A 495 5.46 5.88 18.50
N TYR A 496 4.96 6.78 17.66
CA TYR A 496 3.94 6.50 16.67
C TYR A 496 4.28 7.21 15.37
N TYR A 497 3.99 6.58 14.23
CA TYR A 497 4.14 7.17 12.91
C TYR A 497 2.77 7.41 12.29
N ASP A 498 2.53 8.64 11.86
CA ASP A 498 1.31 9.03 11.15
C ASP A 498 1.33 8.58 9.67
N HIS A 499 0.33 9.00 8.89
CA HIS A 499 0.21 8.58 7.49
C HIS A 499 1.39 9.03 6.61
N LEU A 500 1.93 10.23 6.83
CA LEU A 500 3.07 10.76 6.08
C LEU A 500 4.43 10.37 6.70
N GLY A 501 4.41 9.51 7.72
CA GLY A 501 5.62 9.00 8.36
C GLY A 501 6.31 10.01 9.27
N PHE A 502 5.60 11.02 9.78
CA PHE A 502 6.09 11.82 10.90
C PHE A 502 6.02 11.00 12.17
N ILE A 503 7.11 11.02 12.93
CA ILE A 503 7.18 10.35 14.21
C ILE A 503 6.66 11.30 15.30
N HIS A 504 5.81 10.78 16.17
CA HIS A 504 5.21 11.47 17.31
C HIS A 504 5.63 10.77 18.59
N LYS A 505 5.94 11.55 19.63
CA LYS A 505 6.14 11.04 20.99
C LYS A 505 4.84 11.18 21.76
N LEU A 506 4.33 10.05 22.23
CA LEU A 506 3.06 9.98 22.96
C LEU A 506 3.31 9.70 24.43
N ASN A 507 2.76 10.57 25.29
CA ASN A 507 2.70 10.39 26.73
C ASN A 507 1.23 10.35 27.20
N PRO A 508 0.93 9.85 28.41
CA PRO A 508 -0.45 9.85 28.93
C PRO A 508 -1.07 11.26 29.08
N ASP A 509 -0.24 12.28 29.29
CA ASP A 509 -0.65 13.65 29.65
C ASP A 509 -0.57 14.67 28.51
N HIS A 510 0.29 14.43 27.50
CA HIS A 510 0.48 15.29 26.34
C HIS A 510 1.06 14.50 25.15
N PHE A 511 0.94 15.05 23.95
CA PHE A 511 1.56 14.53 22.72
C PHE A 511 2.53 15.57 22.17
N ASP A 512 3.71 15.14 21.75
CA ASP A 512 4.73 15.97 21.14
C ASP A 512 4.95 15.54 19.67
N PRO A 513 4.39 16.30 18.71
CA PRO A 513 4.57 16.04 17.28
C PRO A 513 5.92 16.57 16.75
N GLY A 514 6.76 17.20 17.58
CA GLY A 514 8.04 17.74 17.18
C GLY A 514 7.92 19.09 16.46
N PRO A 515 8.04 20.24 17.16
CA PRO A 515 7.58 21.56 16.67
C PRO A 515 8.41 22.21 15.54
N LYS A 516 9.48 21.58 15.06
CA LYS A 516 10.31 22.08 13.96
C LYS A 516 10.31 21.08 12.83
N LEU A 517 9.41 21.28 11.86
CA LEU A 517 9.46 20.63 10.55
C LEU A 517 10.73 21.11 9.83
N LYS A 518 11.86 20.46 10.08
CA LYS A 518 12.87 20.28 9.03
C LYS A 518 12.33 19.17 8.14
N ALA A 519 12.47 19.31 6.83
CA ALA A 519 11.77 18.56 5.79
C ALA A 519 11.49 17.08 6.10
N PHE A 520 10.34 16.62 5.59
CA PHE A 520 9.99 15.23 5.30
C PHE A 520 10.79 14.20 6.13
N GLY A 521 10.23 13.83 7.29
CA GLY A 521 10.66 12.65 8.06
C GLY A 521 11.90 12.79 8.95
N THR A 522 12.60 13.93 9.02
CA THR A 522 13.76 14.08 9.92
C THR A 522 13.36 14.56 11.32
N SER A 523 13.19 13.58 12.22
CA SER A 523 12.72 13.68 13.61
C SER A 523 13.59 14.48 14.61
N THR A 524 14.46 15.37 14.13
CA THR A 524 15.37 16.16 14.99
C THR A 524 14.64 17.02 16.02
N SER A 525 13.35 17.31 15.84
CA SER A 525 12.56 18.09 16.80
C SER A 525 12.17 17.34 18.07
N ILE A 526 12.01 16.01 18.03
CA ILE A 526 11.67 15.17 19.21
C ILE A 526 12.92 14.72 19.97
N PHE A 527 14.05 14.64 19.25
CA PHE A 527 15.27 14.02 19.73
C PHE A 527 16.48 14.97 19.74
N ASP A 528 16.33 16.19 20.26
CA ASP A 528 17.42 17.19 20.36
C ASP A 528 18.33 17.29 19.09
N GLN A 529 19.57 17.74 19.23
CA GLN A 529 20.55 17.63 18.15
C GLN A 529 20.93 16.16 17.90
N SER A 530 21.15 15.82 16.63
CA SER A 530 21.65 14.50 16.21
C SER A 530 22.85 14.11 17.07
N PRO A 531 22.80 12.95 17.75
CA PRO A 531 23.84 12.59 18.69
C PRO A 531 25.12 12.27 17.93
N ASP A 532 26.23 12.85 18.40
CA ASP A 532 27.56 12.43 17.96
C ASP A 532 27.74 10.93 18.24
N LEU A 533 27.99 10.17 17.17
CA LEU A 533 28.21 8.72 17.20
C LEU A 533 29.67 8.38 17.46
N GLY A 534 30.54 9.39 17.64
CA GLY A 534 31.90 9.22 18.06
C GLY A 534 32.02 8.60 19.45
N PHE A 535 33.24 8.24 19.81
CA PHE A 535 33.54 7.50 21.03
C PHE A 535 34.89 7.95 21.58
N GLU A 536 35.10 7.67 22.87
CA GLU A 536 36.24 8.20 23.60
C GLU A 536 37.52 7.38 23.35
N THR A 537 38.21 7.71 22.24
CA THR A 537 39.60 7.31 22.00
C THR A 537 40.32 8.24 21.01
N ALA A 538 41.64 8.07 20.88
CA ALA A 538 42.43 8.67 19.80
C ALA A 538 42.30 7.88 18.49
N LEU A 539 42.27 8.57 17.35
CA LEU A 539 42.31 7.93 16.03
C LEU A 539 43.66 8.16 15.36
N ALA A 540 44.24 7.12 14.78
CA ALA A 540 45.44 7.21 13.98
C ALA A 540 45.09 7.17 12.48
N PRO A 541 45.13 8.31 11.76
CA PRO A 541 44.96 8.33 10.31
C PRO A 541 46.13 7.65 9.59
N GLN A 542 45.83 6.94 8.51
CA GLN A 542 46.79 6.35 7.58
C GLN A 542 46.26 6.53 6.15
N TYR A 543 46.97 7.31 5.34
CA TYR A 543 46.59 7.49 3.94
C TYR A 543 46.92 6.23 3.12
N ILE A 544 45.96 5.80 2.30
CA ILE A 544 46.17 4.77 1.27
C ILE A 544 46.35 5.44 -0.09
N SER A 545 45.53 6.45 -0.37
CA SER A 545 45.55 7.24 -1.60
C SER A 545 45.11 8.67 -1.30
N PRO A 546 45.21 9.61 -2.27
CA PRO A 546 44.69 10.98 -2.09
C PRO A 546 43.18 11.07 -1.78
N ARG A 547 42.42 9.98 -1.99
CA ARG A 547 40.98 9.91 -1.78
C ARG A 547 40.56 8.93 -0.67
N GLU A 548 41.47 8.13 -0.15
CA GLU A 548 41.15 7.07 0.81
C GLU A 548 42.09 7.10 2.02
N ILE A 549 41.49 7.06 3.19
CA ILE A 549 42.17 7.11 4.49
C ILE A 549 41.64 6.00 5.40
N LEU A 550 42.54 5.35 6.12
CA LEU A 550 42.19 4.46 7.23
C LEU A 550 42.30 5.21 8.55
N PHE A 551 41.28 5.09 9.40
CA PHE A 551 41.37 5.52 10.79
C PHE A 551 41.46 4.30 11.69
N PHE A 552 42.55 4.16 12.44
CA PHE A 552 42.71 3.13 13.45
C PHE A 552 42.30 3.67 14.81
N ALA A 553 41.40 2.98 15.51
CA ALA A 553 40.99 3.36 16.86
C ALA A 553 41.96 2.81 17.89
N TYR A 554 42.60 3.70 18.65
CA TYR A 554 43.54 3.33 19.69
C TYR A 554 42.83 2.70 20.90
N VAL A 555 43.48 1.76 21.57
CA VAL A 555 43.03 1.17 22.82
C VAL A 555 44.25 1.06 23.74
N PRO A 556 44.29 1.82 24.85
CA PRO A 556 45.40 1.75 25.79
C PRO A 556 45.60 0.35 26.36
N GLN A 557 46.85 -0.06 26.62
CA GLN A 557 47.16 -1.39 27.17
C GLN A 557 46.54 -1.65 28.55
N ASN A 558 46.35 -0.59 29.35
CA ASN A 558 45.73 -0.66 30.67
C ASN A 558 44.19 -0.73 30.63
N GLU A 559 43.57 -0.74 29.45
CA GLU A 559 42.11 -0.75 29.31
C GLU A 559 41.53 -2.11 29.75
N SER A 560 40.52 -2.08 30.63
CA SER A 560 39.88 -3.31 31.08
C SER A 560 39.22 -4.05 29.90
N PRO A 561 39.22 -5.40 29.89
CA PRO A 561 38.51 -6.18 28.86
C PRO A 561 37.02 -5.81 28.76
N SER A 562 36.43 -5.39 29.89
CA SER A 562 35.02 -5.01 30.00
C SER A 562 34.68 -3.67 29.32
N THR A 563 35.65 -2.76 29.16
CA THR A 563 35.43 -1.42 28.58
C THR A 563 36.00 -1.27 27.18
N MET A 564 36.85 -2.21 26.75
CA MET A 564 37.51 -2.22 25.44
C MET A 564 36.55 -2.02 24.26
N TYR A 565 35.33 -2.54 24.32
CA TYR A 565 34.33 -2.39 23.26
C TYR A 565 33.83 -0.93 23.06
N LYS A 566 34.03 -0.04 24.05
CA LYS A 566 33.68 1.38 23.95
C LYS A 566 34.70 2.19 23.16
N LYS A 567 35.93 1.69 23.02
CA LYS A 567 37.05 2.34 22.32
C LYS A 567 37.29 1.79 20.91
N LYS A 568 36.29 1.13 20.31
CA LYS A 568 36.39 0.49 18.99
C LYS A 568 35.33 1.03 18.05
N PHE A 569 35.65 1.05 16.76
CA PHE A 569 34.63 1.20 15.74
C PHE A 569 33.65 0.03 15.77
N LYS A 570 32.39 0.33 15.50
CA LYS A 570 31.26 -0.63 15.50
C LYS A 570 30.49 -0.50 14.19
N ASN A 571 29.60 -1.45 13.94
CA ASN A 571 28.73 -1.44 12.76
C ASN A 571 27.87 -0.16 12.65
N ILE A 572 27.58 0.55 13.75
CA ILE A 572 26.83 1.82 13.71
C ILE A 572 27.56 2.92 12.91
N HIS A 573 28.89 2.89 12.87
CA HIS A 573 29.70 3.89 12.15
C HIS A 573 29.74 3.63 10.64
N TYR A 574 29.27 2.46 10.18
CA TYR A 574 29.22 2.17 8.75
C TYR A 574 28.26 3.12 8.02
N GLY A 575 28.74 3.75 6.94
CA GLY A 575 27.97 4.72 6.15
C GLY A 575 27.77 6.08 6.82
N LYS A 576 28.58 6.43 7.83
CA LYS A 576 28.58 7.72 8.53
C LYS A 576 29.69 8.65 8.03
N ALA A 577 29.66 9.90 8.44
CA ALA A 577 30.67 10.90 8.11
C ALA A 577 31.52 11.23 9.35
N ILE A 578 32.84 11.22 9.20
CA ILE A 578 33.78 11.75 10.19
C ILE A 578 34.00 13.22 9.87
N HIS A 579 33.78 14.09 10.85
CA HIS A 579 34.02 15.53 10.76
C HIS A 579 35.16 15.93 11.69
N PHE A 580 35.99 16.88 11.25
CA PHE A 580 37.06 17.46 12.06
C PHE A 580 36.86 18.95 12.27
N SER A 581 37.04 19.42 13.51
CA SER A 581 36.76 20.80 13.93
C SER A 581 37.52 21.88 13.16
N LYS A 582 38.80 21.69 12.83
CA LYS A 582 39.58 22.67 12.04
C LYS A 582 39.10 22.72 10.58
N LYS A 583 38.97 21.54 9.94
CA LYS A 583 38.45 21.31 8.58
C LYS A 583 38.58 19.81 8.25
N GLY A 584 37.68 19.28 7.44
CA GLY A 584 37.83 17.96 6.83
C GLY A 584 36.63 17.05 7.08
N ILE A 585 36.28 16.30 6.04
CA ILE A 585 35.11 15.42 6.01
C ILE A 585 35.51 14.15 5.28
N ALA A 586 35.23 12.99 5.89
CA ALA A 586 35.39 11.71 5.24
C ALA A 586 34.20 10.77 5.48
N TYR A 587 33.77 10.04 4.44
CA TYR A 587 32.67 9.09 4.53
C TYR A 587 33.16 7.67 4.78
N ILE A 588 32.70 7.05 5.87
CA ILE A 588 33.09 5.69 6.26
C ILE A 588 32.45 4.68 5.29
N ARG A 589 33.29 4.03 4.49
CA ARG A 589 32.92 3.01 3.50
C ARG A 589 32.99 1.59 4.05
N LYS A 590 33.79 1.33 5.09
CA LYS A 590 33.88 -0.02 5.70
C LYS A 590 34.43 0.03 7.12
N VAL A 591 34.03 -0.93 7.95
CA VAL A 591 34.55 -1.15 9.30
C VAL A 591 35.30 -2.48 9.32
N PHE A 592 36.50 -2.51 9.90
CA PHE A 592 37.33 -3.68 10.07
C PHE A 592 37.57 -3.98 11.55
N PHE A 593 37.63 -5.28 11.87
CA PHE A 593 37.94 -5.78 13.20
C PHE A 593 39.20 -6.64 13.12
N HIS A 594 40.20 -6.30 13.94
CA HIS A 594 41.53 -6.92 13.89
C HIS A 594 41.68 -7.95 15.00
N LYS A 595 42.25 -9.11 14.65
CA LYS A 595 42.62 -10.15 15.62
C LYS A 595 44.12 -10.05 15.91
N SER A 596 44.47 -9.72 17.16
CA SER A 596 45.78 -9.72 17.85
C SER A 596 47.08 -9.24 17.17
N ILE A 597 47.10 -8.95 15.86
CA ILE A 597 48.32 -8.63 15.10
C ILE A 597 48.74 -7.16 15.29
N LEU A 598 47.81 -6.28 15.66
CA LEU A 598 48.05 -4.86 15.91
C LEU A 598 47.74 -4.57 17.38
N GLU A 599 48.75 -4.63 18.25
CA GLU A 599 48.58 -4.23 19.64
C GLU A 599 48.19 -2.75 19.71
N GLY A 600 47.14 -2.45 20.48
CA GLY A 600 46.58 -1.11 20.58
C GLY A 600 45.57 -0.73 19.48
N PHE A 601 45.43 -1.49 18.37
CA PHE A 601 44.47 -1.20 17.31
C PHE A 601 43.55 -2.39 16.98
N TYR A 602 42.44 -2.50 17.70
CA TYR A 602 41.50 -3.62 17.52
C TYR A 602 40.44 -3.40 16.43
N SER A 603 40.31 -2.18 15.92
CA SER A 603 39.36 -1.85 14.86
C SER A 603 39.85 -0.67 14.04
N SER A 604 39.53 -0.65 12.75
CA SER A 604 39.74 0.50 11.89
C SER A 604 38.58 0.72 10.93
N VAL A 605 38.52 1.90 10.32
CA VAL A 605 37.56 2.21 9.26
C VAL A 605 38.27 2.69 8.02
N LEU A 606 37.82 2.24 6.85
CA LEU A 606 38.17 2.85 5.57
C LEU A 606 37.17 3.95 5.28
N ALA A 607 37.69 5.16 5.09
CA ALA A 607 36.90 6.34 4.77
C ALA A 607 37.36 6.96 3.45
N GLU A 608 36.40 7.48 2.70
CA GLU A 608 36.61 8.25 1.48
C GLU A 608 36.68 9.74 1.83
N LEU A 609 37.75 10.40 1.41
CA LEU A 609 38.01 11.81 1.69
C LEU A 609 37.15 12.70 0.78
N ILE A 610 36.31 13.54 1.37
CA ILE A 610 35.48 14.53 0.68
C ILE A 610 36.15 15.90 0.76
N GLU A 611 36.58 16.26 1.97
CA GLU A 611 37.39 17.44 2.23
C GLU A 611 38.64 17.03 3.01
N PRO A 612 39.82 17.54 2.65
CA PRO A 612 41.07 17.21 3.34
C PRO A 612 41.04 17.67 4.80
N PHE A 613 41.61 16.85 5.68
CA PHE A 613 41.72 17.14 7.10
C PHE A 613 42.83 18.16 7.37
N GLY A 614 42.57 19.08 8.30
CA GLY A 614 43.59 20.03 8.78
C GLY A 614 44.73 19.32 9.53
N VAL A 615 45.95 19.80 9.30
CA VAL A 615 47.18 19.38 10.01
C VAL A 615 47.56 20.41 11.09
N GLU A 616 48.40 20.01 12.04
CA GLU A 616 48.96 20.95 13.02
C GLU A 616 50.07 21.78 12.39
N GLU A 617 50.05 23.08 12.64
CA GLU A 617 51.07 24.02 12.18
C GLU A 617 52.14 24.24 13.25
N VAL A 618 53.25 24.89 12.91
CA VAL A 618 54.35 25.19 13.85
C VAL A 618 53.85 25.95 15.10
N GLY A 619 52.80 26.78 14.95
CA GLY A 619 52.16 27.47 16.07
C GLY A 619 51.34 26.56 16.99
N ASP A 620 50.85 25.42 16.51
CA ASP A 620 50.16 24.42 17.31
C ASP A 620 51.15 23.45 17.99
N SER A 621 52.20 23.05 17.27
CA SER A 621 53.23 22.10 17.71
C SER A 621 54.60 22.45 17.14
N PRO A 622 55.58 22.86 17.97
CA PRO A 622 56.91 23.24 17.51
C PRO A 622 57.68 22.09 16.82
N CYS A 623 57.40 20.84 17.17
CA CYS A 623 58.09 19.67 16.63
C CYS A 623 57.99 19.52 15.09
N VAL A 624 56.96 20.11 14.46
CA VAL A 624 56.71 20.00 13.01
C VAL A 624 57.80 20.69 12.18
N ALA A 625 58.55 21.64 12.76
CA ALA A 625 59.66 22.33 12.11
C ALA A 625 60.94 21.47 11.97
N SER A 626 61.01 20.32 12.65
CA SER A 626 62.20 19.46 12.69
C SER A 626 62.09 18.23 11.78
N SER A 627 63.23 17.76 11.29
CA SER A 627 63.38 16.40 10.75
C SER A 627 63.22 15.35 11.85
N ILE A 628 62.75 14.14 11.50
CA ILE A 628 62.43 13.07 12.46
C ILE A 628 63.11 11.75 12.07
N SER A 629 63.68 11.07 13.07
CA SER A 629 64.30 9.75 12.94
C SER A 629 63.46 8.69 13.65
N ILE A 630 63.27 7.53 13.02
CA ILE A 630 62.42 6.45 13.53
C ILE A 630 63.26 5.22 13.80
N LYS A 631 63.27 4.78 15.06
CA LYS A 631 63.97 3.58 15.52
C LYS A 631 63.01 2.61 16.22
N SER A 632 63.17 1.32 15.98
CA SER A 632 62.41 0.30 16.72
C SER A 632 62.89 0.25 18.17
N SER A 633 61.96 0.31 19.13
CA SER A 633 62.24 0.30 20.58
C SER A 633 61.67 -0.94 21.29
N GLY A 634 60.98 -1.83 20.57
CA GLY A 634 60.35 -3.05 21.09
C GLY A 634 59.48 -3.75 20.03
N GLU A 635 58.73 -4.79 20.42
CA GLU A 635 57.70 -5.36 19.53
C GLU A 635 56.58 -4.32 19.30
N ASN A 636 56.43 -3.84 18.06
CA ASN A 636 55.44 -2.83 17.63
C ASN A 636 55.52 -1.44 18.29
N ILE A 637 56.56 -1.15 19.08
CA ILE A 637 56.81 0.16 19.69
C ILE A 637 58.01 0.83 19.00
N TYR A 638 57.83 2.09 18.59
CA TYR A 638 58.81 2.86 17.85
C TYR A 638 59.15 4.16 18.57
N ARG A 639 60.44 4.49 18.61
CA ARG A 639 60.95 5.75 19.14
C ARG A 639 61.17 6.72 18.00
N LEU A 640 60.54 7.89 18.10
CA LEU A 640 60.70 9.01 17.18
C LEU A 640 61.61 10.06 17.84
N THR A 641 62.65 10.50 17.13
CA THR A 641 63.63 11.47 17.63
C THR A 641 63.73 12.68 16.70
N LEU A 642 63.59 13.89 17.25
CA LEU A 642 63.79 15.15 16.51
C LEU A 642 65.29 15.38 16.26
N GLN A 643 65.67 15.67 15.02
CA GLN A 643 67.06 15.89 14.61
C GLN A 643 67.48 17.37 14.60
N SER A 644 66.56 18.32 14.84
CA SER A 644 66.87 19.75 14.82
C SER A 644 67.86 20.18 15.92
N THR A 645 68.69 21.15 15.57
CA THR A 645 69.61 21.85 16.47
C THR A 645 68.97 23.05 17.15
N ASP A 646 67.79 23.51 16.70
CA ASP A 646 67.05 24.59 17.36
C ASP A 646 66.43 24.08 18.68
N PRO A 647 66.75 24.69 19.84
CA PRO A 647 66.16 24.31 21.12
C PRO A 647 64.64 24.56 21.21
N LYS A 648 64.02 25.28 20.27
CA LYS A 648 62.57 25.51 20.22
C LYS A 648 61.79 24.34 19.61
N ASP A 649 62.45 23.47 18.85
CA ASP A 649 61.83 22.32 18.21
C ASP A 649 61.72 21.16 19.21
N ILE A 650 60.64 21.17 19.98
CA ILE A 650 60.37 20.19 21.04
C ILE A 650 59.01 19.54 20.88
N PHE A 651 58.91 18.31 21.38
CA PHE A 651 57.62 17.71 21.70
C PHE A 651 57.05 18.34 22.97
N ILE A 652 55.75 18.62 22.96
CA ILE A 652 55.01 19.17 24.08
C ILE A 652 53.94 18.17 24.55
N ASP A 653 53.51 18.22 25.81
CA ASP A 653 52.57 17.25 26.39
C ASP A 653 51.26 17.10 25.58
N THR A 654 50.83 18.17 24.90
CA THR A 654 49.64 18.13 24.04
C THR A 654 49.82 17.28 22.78
N ASP A 655 51.06 16.88 22.42
CA ASP A 655 51.36 16.03 21.27
C ASP A 655 51.08 14.54 21.53
N VAL A 656 50.89 14.15 22.79
CA VAL A 656 50.41 12.81 23.13
C VAL A 656 49.04 12.59 22.47
N GLU A 657 48.86 11.42 21.86
CA GLU A 657 47.73 11.01 21.02
C GLU A 657 47.61 11.71 19.65
N LYS A 658 48.59 12.54 19.26
CA LYS A 658 48.71 12.99 17.86
C LYS A 658 49.40 11.91 17.01
N THR A 659 49.12 11.92 15.72
CA THR A 659 49.66 10.94 14.77
C THR A 659 50.60 11.60 13.79
N VAL A 660 51.83 11.10 13.73
CA VAL A 660 52.81 11.41 12.69
C VAL A 660 52.45 10.62 11.43
N VAL A 661 52.05 11.32 10.38
CA VAL A 661 51.65 10.74 9.10
C VAL A 661 52.72 11.04 8.05
N ILE A 662 53.23 9.98 7.43
CA ILE A 662 54.26 10.05 6.40
C ILE A 662 53.67 9.44 5.12
N PRO A 663 53.43 10.23 4.06
CA PRO A 663 52.85 9.73 2.83
C PRO A 663 53.66 8.56 2.25
N GLY A 664 53.00 7.43 1.96
CA GLY A 664 53.64 6.23 1.41
C GLY A 664 54.30 5.29 2.45
N TYR A 665 54.33 5.67 3.72
CA TYR A 665 54.89 4.88 4.83
C TYR A 665 53.84 4.61 5.92
N SER A 666 54.22 3.87 6.97
CA SER A 666 53.37 3.71 8.16
C SER A 666 53.24 5.04 8.89
N SER A 667 52.07 5.27 9.47
CA SER A 667 51.81 6.36 10.40
C SER A 667 52.08 5.90 11.83
N PHE A 668 52.45 6.84 12.70
CA PHE A 668 52.89 6.57 14.07
C PHE A 668 52.08 7.40 15.06
N LEU A 669 51.29 6.73 15.91
CA LEU A 669 50.52 7.37 16.98
C LEU A 669 51.42 7.58 18.20
N ILE A 670 51.61 8.82 18.64
CA ILE A 670 52.40 9.15 19.83
C ILE A 670 51.63 8.71 21.08
N THR A 671 52.20 7.82 21.86
CA THR A 671 51.58 7.30 23.10
C THR A 671 52.16 7.93 24.36
N ARG A 672 53.43 8.34 24.32
CA ARG A 672 54.13 8.92 25.47
C ARG A 672 55.33 9.76 25.03
N ILE A 673 55.59 10.84 25.76
CA ILE A 673 56.82 11.63 25.63
C ILE A 673 57.87 11.10 26.60
N VAL A 674 59.09 10.86 26.09
CA VAL A 674 60.23 10.37 26.89
C VAL A 674 61.04 11.56 27.40
N ASP A 675 61.34 12.51 26.50
CA ASP A 675 61.98 13.79 26.78
C ASP A 675 61.60 14.80 25.68
N SER A 676 62.13 16.02 25.73
CA SER A 676 61.75 17.08 24.77
C SER A 676 62.07 16.76 23.30
N LYS A 677 62.93 15.78 23.01
CA LYS A 677 63.31 15.36 21.64
C LYS A 677 62.87 13.95 21.28
N ASN A 678 62.44 13.12 22.23
CA ASN A 678 62.13 11.71 22.03
C ASN A 678 60.72 11.36 22.48
N VAL A 679 59.99 10.64 21.63
CA VAL A 679 58.65 10.10 21.95
C VAL A 679 58.53 8.62 21.60
N GLU A 680 57.67 7.92 22.31
CA GLU A 680 57.25 6.55 22.02
C GLU A 680 55.93 6.56 21.23
N SER A 681 55.83 5.63 20.28
CA SER A 681 54.71 5.57 19.36
C SER A 681 54.38 4.15 18.91
N LEU A 682 53.16 3.98 18.40
CA LEU A 682 52.68 2.75 17.78
C LEU A 682 52.49 2.95 16.28
N ALA A 683 52.97 2.00 15.47
CA ALA A 683 52.78 2.02 14.03
C ALA A 683 51.41 1.46 13.63
N THR A 684 50.73 2.13 12.71
CA THR A 684 49.48 1.63 12.09
C THR A 684 49.73 0.43 11.16
N MET A 685 50.91 0.36 10.55
CA MET A 685 51.36 -0.70 9.64
C MET A 685 52.78 -1.17 9.99
N PRO A 686 52.99 -1.89 11.10
CA PRO A 686 54.32 -2.26 11.60
C PRO A 686 55.16 -3.08 10.60
N LYS A 687 54.51 -3.88 9.74
CA LYS A 687 55.17 -4.66 8.68
C LYS A 687 55.74 -3.81 7.54
N ALA A 688 55.33 -2.55 7.42
CA ALA A 688 55.81 -1.60 6.41
C ALA A 688 56.89 -0.65 6.96
N VAL A 689 57.37 -0.88 8.18
CA VAL A 689 58.43 -0.07 8.81
C VAL A 689 59.79 -0.74 8.60
N TYR A 690 60.69 -0.06 7.90
CA TYR A 690 62.10 -0.44 7.75
C TYR A 690 62.94 0.10 8.93
N PRO A 691 64.07 -0.53 9.28
CA PRO A 691 64.93 -0.05 10.36
C PRO A 691 65.58 1.30 10.01
N ASN A 692 65.64 2.22 10.99
CA ASN A 692 66.37 3.49 10.93
C ASN A 692 65.98 4.39 9.74
N MET A 693 64.73 4.86 9.74
CA MET A 693 64.24 5.80 8.74
C MET A 693 64.45 7.24 9.21
N ASP A 694 64.93 8.11 8.32
CA ASP A 694 65.03 9.55 8.58
C ASP A 694 64.18 10.31 7.55
N PHE A 695 63.40 11.28 8.03
CA PHE A 695 62.52 12.11 7.22
C PHE A 695 62.79 13.59 7.47
N ALA A 696 62.96 14.36 6.39
CA ALA A 696 63.21 15.80 6.48
C ALA A 696 62.00 16.55 7.05
N ALA A 697 62.21 17.75 7.62
CA ALA A 697 61.13 18.69 7.87
C ALA A 697 60.25 18.88 6.61
N GLU A 698 58.94 19.10 6.79
CA GLU A 698 57.92 19.19 5.71
C GLU A 698 57.61 17.90 4.94
N SER A 699 58.39 16.82 5.11
CA SER A 699 58.10 15.51 4.48
C SER A 699 57.13 14.62 5.28
N TRP A 700 56.74 15.07 6.47
CA TRP A 700 55.81 14.40 7.37
C TRP A 700 54.84 15.43 7.98
N PHE A 701 53.68 14.96 8.44
CA PHE A 701 52.62 15.81 8.98
C PHE A 701 52.15 15.32 10.35
N LEU A 702 51.69 16.24 11.18
CA LEU A 702 51.12 15.91 12.49
C LEU A 702 49.61 16.12 12.47
N TYR A 703 48.84 15.06 12.72
CA TYR A 703 47.39 15.11 12.79
C TYR A 703 46.91 14.95 14.23
N ASN A 704 45.99 15.82 14.64
CA ASN A 704 45.45 15.84 16.00
C ASN A 704 44.04 15.24 16.07
N PHE A 705 43.97 13.90 16.03
CA PHE A 705 42.75 13.14 16.32
C PHE A 705 42.75 12.53 17.74
N GLY A 706 43.56 13.11 18.64
CA GLY A 706 43.68 12.71 20.03
C GLY A 706 42.55 13.22 20.93
N GLN A 707 42.63 12.88 22.21
CA GLN A 707 41.71 13.29 23.27
C GLN A 707 42.37 14.20 24.31
N SER A 708 43.70 14.22 24.36
CA SER A 708 44.52 15.00 25.31
C SER A 708 44.13 16.49 25.41
N SER A 709 43.60 17.09 24.34
CA SER A 709 43.10 18.48 24.29
C SER A 709 41.59 18.61 24.06
N GLY A 710 40.83 17.56 24.41
CA GLY A 710 39.42 17.40 24.06
C GLY A 710 39.25 16.78 22.67
N ARG A 711 38.16 16.03 22.48
CA ARG A 711 37.90 15.36 21.20
C ARG A 711 37.49 16.37 20.12
N LYS A 712 38.36 16.55 19.12
CA LYS A 712 38.21 17.49 17.99
C LYS A 712 37.46 16.93 16.78
N TRP A 713 36.99 15.69 16.84
CA TRP A 713 36.31 14.99 15.76
C TRP A 713 34.97 14.40 16.21
N THR A 714 34.00 14.39 15.31
CA THR A 714 32.66 13.81 15.52
C THR A 714 32.35 12.79 14.43
N ILE A 715 31.40 11.91 14.70
CA ILE A 715 30.83 11.01 13.69
C ILE A 715 29.34 11.27 13.59
N ASP A 716 28.93 11.79 12.44
CA ASP A 716 27.55 12.21 12.20
C ASP A 716 26.93 11.42 11.04
N VAL A 717 25.62 11.53 10.88
CA VAL A 717 24.92 10.88 9.77
C VAL A 717 25.30 11.57 8.47
N LYS A 718 25.61 10.78 7.44
CA LYS A 718 25.93 11.29 6.10
C LYS A 718 24.72 12.06 5.53
N PRO A 719 24.88 13.20 4.86
CA PRO A 719 23.78 13.86 4.14
C PRO A 719 23.16 12.96 3.07
N CYS A 720 21.93 13.24 2.64
CA CYS A 720 21.30 12.45 1.59
C CYS A 720 22.07 12.59 0.26
N ASN A 721 22.44 11.44 -0.31
CA ASN A 721 23.37 11.31 -1.43
C ASN A 721 22.72 10.95 -2.77
N TYR A 722 21.39 10.78 -2.83
CA TYR A 722 20.67 10.43 -4.06
C TYR A 722 19.30 11.08 -4.16
N TRP A 723 18.88 11.33 -5.39
CA TRP A 723 17.52 11.65 -5.78
C TRP A 723 16.91 10.48 -6.54
N PHE A 724 15.63 10.25 -6.29
CA PHE A 724 14.85 9.23 -6.95
C PHE A 724 13.87 9.91 -7.89
N GLN A 725 13.99 9.63 -9.20
CA GLN A 725 13.11 10.19 -10.23
C GLN A 725 12.28 9.08 -10.87
N GLN A 726 10.99 9.37 -11.00
CA GLN A 726 9.98 8.48 -11.58
C GLN A 726 9.45 9.05 -12.90
N PHE A 727 9.60 8.32 -14.00
CA PHE A 727 9.28 8.85 -15.34
C PHE A 727 7.83 8.64 -15.82
N GLN A 728 7.02 7.82 -15.14
CA GLN A 728 5.67 7.49 -15.58
C GLN A 728 4.60 8.00 -14.61
N TYR A 729 3.52 8.55 -15.16
CA TYR A 729 2.28 8.92 -14.43
C TYR A 729 1.64 7.72 -13.70
N ASP A 730 2.01 6.48 -14.04
CA ASP A 730 1.52 5.25 -13.42
C ASP A 730 2.07 4.97 -12.01
N PHE A 731 3.12 5.69 -11.58
CA PHE A 731 3.79 5.48 -10.29
C PHE A 731 3.93 6.79 -9.51
N LEU A 732 2.86 7.57 -9.41
CA LEU A 732 2.96 8.85 -8.71
C LEU A 732 3.01 8.69 -7.17
N SER A 733 2.61 7.52 -6.65
CA SER A 733 2.59 7.20 -5.23
C SER A 733 3.73 6.26 -4.82
N LEU A 734 4.37 6.53 -3.67
CA LEU A 734 5.26 5.59 -2.98
C LEU A 734 4.56 4.26 -2.64
N ASN A 735 3.23 4.28 -2.61
CA ASN A 735 2.36 3.17 -2.25
C ASN A 735 1.56 2.63 -3.44
N LEU A 736 2.22 2.06 -4.44
CA LEU A 736 1.53 1.56 -5.63
C LEU A 736 1.03 0.11 -5.48
N ILE A 737 -0.25 -0.13 -5.80
CA ILE A 737 -0.80 -1.48 -6.02
C ILE A 737 -1.09 -1.63 -7.50
N LYS A 738 -0.46 -2.59 -8.18
CA LYS A 738 -0.78 -2.94 -9.57
C LYS A 738 -1.33 -4.36 -9.66
N TYR A 739 -2.46 -4.48 -10.35
CA TYR A 739 -3.09 -5.75 -10.70
C TYR A 739 -2.50 -6.29 -12.00
N ILE A 740 -2.17 -7.58 -12.00
CA ILE A 740 -1.63 -8.30 -13.15
C ILE A 740 -2.53 -9.50 -13.41
N ASP A 741 -3.32 -9.39 -14.48
CA ASP A 741 -4.20 -10.48 -14.91
C ASP A 741 -3.44 -11.55 -15.71
N VAL A 742 -4.07 -12.69 -15.94
CA VAL A 742 -3.54 -13.82 -16.70
C VAL A 742 -3.03 -13.36 -18.07
N GLY A 743 -1.76 -13.64 -18.36
CA GLY A 743 -1.12 -13.32 -19.63
C GLY A 743 -0.72 -11.85 -19.81
N ASN A 744 -1.06 -10.96 -18.87
CA ASN A 744 -0.65 -9.56 -18.92
C ASN A 744 0.82 -9.40 -18.54
N LYS A 745 1.46 -8.39 -19.14
CA LYS A 745 2.82 -7.95 -18.84
C LYS A 745 2.82 -6.46 -18.54
N LYS A 746 3.58 -6.04 -17.53
CA LYS A 746 3.80 -4.63 -17.20
C LYS A 746 5.30 -4.32 -17.21
N LYS A 747 5.64 -3.10 -17.62
CA LYS A 747 7.00 -2.56 -17.66
C LYS A 747 7.06 -1.33 -16.77
N PHE A 748 8.10 -1.22 -15.97
CA PHE A 748 8.32 -0.13 -15.04
C PHE A 748 9.72 0.44 -15.22
N GLU A 749 9.86 1.77 -15.17
CA GLU A 749 11.14 2.45 -15.34
C GLU A 749 11.44 3.36 -14.15
N VAL A 750 12.67 3.27 -13.65
CA VAL A 750 13.17 4.01 -12.49
C VAL A 750 14.52 4.63 -12.83
N LYS A 751 14.72 5.88 -12.37
CA LYS A 751 16.01 6.57 -12.47
C LYS A 751 16.50 7.05 -11.12
N ILE A 752 17.78 6.82 -10.87
CA ILE A 752 18.49 7.29 -9.68
C ILE A 752 19.57 8.26 -10.09
N ILE A 753 19.60 9.41 -9.43
CA ILE A 753 20.55 10.48 -9.70
C ILE A 753 21.38 10.72 -8.42
N PRO A 754 22.71 10.58 -8.45
CA PRO A 754 23.54 10.94 -7.31
C PRO A 754 23.54 12.46 -7.08
N ASN A 755 23.49 12.89 -5.81
CA ASN A 755 23.50 14.29 -5.42
C ASN A 755 24.93 14.91 -5.40
N THR A 756 25.98 14.08 -5.44
CA THR A 756 27.36 14.54 -5.29
C THR A 756 27.94 15.06 -6.59
N LYS A 757 28.04 16.39 -6.73
CA LYS A 757 28.81 17.05 -7.79
C LYS A 757 30.29 16.60 -7.72
N GLY A 758 30.76 15.87 -8.73
CA GLY A 758 32.19 15.66 -8.99
C GLY A 758 32.77 14.27 -8.70
N ILE A 759 31.97 13.25 -8.36
CA ILE A 759 32.49 11.91 -8.05
C ILE A 759 31.88 10.89 -8.99
N LYS A 760 32.69 10.33 -9.91
CA LYS A 760 32.32 9.14 -10.68
C LYS A 760 32.07 8.00 -9.70
N THR A 761 30.80 7.71 -9.40
CA THR A 761 30.43 6.49 -8.69
C THR A 761 30.96 5.30 -9.46
N LEU A 762 31.61 4.35 -8.77
CA LEU A 762 31.93 3.04 -9.36
C LEU A 762 30.66 2.51 -10.03
N LYS A 763 30.78 1.98 -11.26
CA LYS A 763 29.65 1.44 -12.07
C LYS A 763 29.09 0.14 -11.47
N ILE A 764 28.65 0.18 -10.21
CA ILE A 764 28.01 -0.92 -9.50
C ILE A 764 26.55 -0.54 -9.31
N PRO A 765 25.58 -1.41 -9.66
CA PRO A 765 24.16 -1.11 -9.48
C PRO A 765 23.86 -0.70 -8.03
N THR A 766 23.33 0.51 -7.86
CA THR A 766 23.01 1.10 -6.53
C THR A 766 21.71 0.56 -5.94
N ILE A 767 21.00 -0.30 -6.68
CA ILE A 767 19.68 -0.87 -6.31
C ILE A 767 19.80 -2.38 -6.15
N LYS A 768 19.18 -2.90 -5.10
CA LYS A 768 18.89 -4.33 -4.92
C LYS A 768 17.39 -4.54 -5.11
N LEU A 769 17.01 -5.41 -6.05
CA LEU A 769 15.62 -5.85 -6.25
C LEU A 769 15.35 -7.08 -5.39
N VAL A 770 14.36 -7.00 -4.50
CA VAL A 770 13.92 -8.13 -3.66
C VAL A 770 12.45 -8.41 -3.94
N ILE A 771 12.12 -9.69 -4.12
CA ILE A 771 10.77 -10.14 -4.45
C ILE A 771 10.25 -10.95 -3.25
N GLY A 772 9.08 -10.55 -2.73
CA GLY A 772 8.42 -11.23 -1.63
C GLY A 772 8.14 -12.71 -1.94
N ASN A 773 7.31 -12.99 -2.96
CA ASN A 773 7.03 -14.33 -3.46
C ASN A 773 7.48 -14.50 -4.93
N PRO A 774 8.70 -15.02 -5.18
CA PRO A 774 9.20 -15.22 -6.54
C PRO A 774 8.46 -16.33 -7.32
N GLU A 775 7.65 -17.15 -6.65
CA GLU A 775 6.86 -18.18 -7.34
C GLU A 775 5.57 -17.64 -7.96
N LEU A 776 5.11 -16.45 -7.57
CA LEU A 776 3.83 -15.89 -8.00
C LEU A 776 3.89 -15.27 -9.40
N LEU A 777 4.94 -14.52 -9.72
CA LEU A 777 5.10 -13.77 -10.96
C LEU A 777 6.44 -14.10 -11.64
N GLU A 778 6.53 -13.84 -12.94
CA GLU A 778 7.80 -13.79 -13.67
C GLU A 778 8.32 -12.35 -13.66
N ILE A 779 9.51 -12.15 -13.09
CA ILE A 779 10.10 -10.82 -12.92
C ILE A 779 11.50 -10.82 -13.54
N GLY A 780 11.73 -9.89 -14.46
CA GLY A 780 13.03 -9.60 -15.05
C GLY A 780 13.40 -8.15 -14.82
N SER A 781 14.69 -7.84 -14.82
CA SER A 781 15.17 -6.46 -14.73
C SER A 781 16.38 -6.23 -15.61
N GLU A 782 16.43 -5.09 -16.25
CA GLU A 782 17.55 -4.61 -17.06
C GLU A 782 17.96 -3.23 -16.54
N GLY A 783 19.24 -2.91 -16.55
CA GLY A 783 19.69 -1.59 -16.10
C GLY A 783 20.97 -1.14 -16.77
N TYR A 784 21.13 0.16 -16.91
CA TYR A 784 22.28 0.79 -17.54
C TYR A 784 22.66 2.09 -16.83
N PHE A 785 23.92 2.48 -16.98
CA PHE A 785 24.45 3.76 -16.47
C PHE A 785 24.50 4.77 -17.61
N ASP A 786 23.89 5.92 -17.40
CA ASP A 786 24.05 7.07 -18.30
C ASP A 786 25.27 7.88 -17.86
N SER A 787 26.32 7.84 -18.68
CA SER A 787 27.57 8.57 -18.42
C SER A 787 27.45 10.08 -18.51
N THR A 788 26.41 10.62 -19.16
CA THR A 788 26.23 12.07 -19.32
C THR A 788 25.64 12.71 -18.07
N THR A 789 24.74 12.00 -17.40
CA THR A 789 24.03 12.46 -16.19
C THR A 789 24.51 11.78 -14.90
N ASP A 790 25.46 10.84 -15.00
CA ASP A 790 25.91 9.92 -13.93
C ASP A 790 24.75 9.22 -13.22
N SER A 791 23.67 8.97 -13.95
CA SER A 791 22.44 8.38 -13.42
C SER A 791 22.33 6.90 -13.76
N TYR A 792 21.65 6.15 -12.89
CA TYR A 792 21.36 4.74 -13.09
C TYR A 792 19.90 4.56 -13.49
N HIS A 793 19.69 3.94 -14.64
CA HIS A 793 18.36 3.61 -15.16
C HIS A 793 18.10 2.13 -14.99
N MET A 794 16.92 1.78 -14.47
CA MET A 794 16.47 0.41 -14.29
C MET A 794 15.08 0.22 -14.87
N THR A 795 14.94 -0.80 -15.70
CA THR A 795 13.68 -1.27 -16.25
C THR A 795 13.31 -2.60 -15.60
N ILE A 796 12.09 -2.72 -15.11
CA ILE A 796 11.55 -3.96 -14.52
C ILE A 796 10.40 -4.46 -15.39
N HIS A 797 10.48 -5.74 -15.77
CA HIS A 797 9.45 -6.46 -16.51
C HIS A 797 8.74 -7.42 -15.56
N VAL A 798 7.43 -7.32 -15.47
CA VAL A 798 6.61 -8.23 -14.64
C VAL A 798 5.55 -8.88 -15.50
N ALA A 799 5.45 -10.20 -15.43
CA ALA A 799 4.49 -11.00 -16.16
C ALA A 799 3.76 -11.99 -15.23
N SER A 800 2.49 -12.24 -15.53
CA SER A 800 1.69 -13.23 -14.80
C SER A 800 2.12 -14.66 -15.12
N LYS A 801 2.31 -15.49 -14.09
CA LYS A 801 2.36 -16.96 -14.24
C LYS A 801 0.92 -17.48 -14.28
N LEU A 802 0.61 -18.30 -15.28
CA LEU A 802 -0.72 -18.90 -15.44
C LEU A 802 -1.16 -19.58 -14.13
N SER A 803 -2.42 -19.36 -13.74
CA SER A 803 -3.17 -20.08 -12.68
C SER A 803 -2.85 -19.82 -11.20
N ARG A 804 -2.00 -18.86 -10.83
CA ARG A 804 -1.76 -18.52 -9.40
C ARG A 804 -2.29 -17.13 -9.05
N LYS A 805 -3.22 -17.08 -8.08
CA LYS A 805 -3.66 -15.84 -7.43
C LYS A 805 -2.81 -15.57 -6.19
N GLY A 806 -2.58 -14.30 -5.88
CA GLY A 806 -1.84 -13.90 -4.69
C GLY A 806 -1.33 -12.46 -4.77
N SER A 807 -0.62 -12.03 -3.74
CA SER A 807 0.10 -10.75 -3.72
C SER A 807 1.58 -10.96 -3.43
N THR A 808 2.43 -10.11 -4.01
CA THR A 808 3.87 -10.06 -3.71
C THR A 808 4.34 -8.63 -3.64
N SER A 809 5.17 -8.33 -2.65
CA SER A 809 5.95 -7.11 -2.60
C SER A 809 7.12 -7.17 -3.59
N LEU A 810 7.44 -6.03 -4.19
CA LEU A 810 8.63 -5.83 -5.03
C LEU A 810 9.41 -4.66 -4.43
N ALA A 811 10.46 -4.94 -3.67
CA ALA A 811 11.23 -3.92 -2.97
C ALA A 811 12.50 -3.54 -3.74
N LEU A 812 12.62 -2.27 -4.12
CA LEU A 812 13.81 -1.67 -4.71
C LEU A 812 14.58 -0.96 -3.60
N VAL A 813 15.64 -1.59 -3.09
CA VAL A 813 16.42 -1.09 -1.96
C VAL A 813 17.69 -0.38 -2.46
N MET A 814 17.83 0.91 -2.15
CA MET A 814 19.04 1.68 -2.45
C MET A 814 20.09 1.46 -1.35
N TRP A 815 20.95 0.46 -1.51
CA TRP A 815 21.85 0.01 -0.44
C TRP A 815 22.99 1.01 -0.11
N GLU A 816 23.32 1.93 -1.03
CA GLU A 816 24.26 3.03 -0.79
C GLU A 816 23.63 4.29 -0.18
N ALA A 817 22.30 4.35 -0.07
CA ALA A 817 21.61 5.52 0.45
C ALA A 817 22.00 5.80 1.91
N SER A 818 22.02 7.09 2.25
CA SER A 818 22.16 7.52 3.64
C SER A 818 20.86 7.31 4.41
N MET A 819 20.98 7.19 5.73
CA MET A 819 19.84 7.17 6.66
C MET A 819 19.05 8.50 6.68
N GLU A 820 19.68 9.61 6.26
CA GLU A 820 19.01 10.92 6.11
C GLU A 820 18.16 11.04 4.83
N CYS A 821 18.29 10.12 3.87
CA CYS A 821 17.44 10.16 2.69
C CYS A 821 16.00 9.82 3.07
N PHE A 822 15.06 10.68 2.72
CA PHE A 822 13.65 10.48 2.99
C PHE A 822 13.15 9.14 2.42
N LEU A 823 13.41 8.93 1.12
CA LEU A 823 13.14 7.66 0.43
C LEU A 823 14.44 6.88 0.21
N THR A 824 14.49 5.64 0.72
CA THR A 824 15.59 4.68 0.45
C THR A 824 15.13 3.38 -0.19
N THR A 825 13.85 3.05 -0.03
CA THR A 825 13.27 1.79 -0.49
C THR A 825 11.90 2.06 -1.09
N LEU A 826 11.72 1.72 -2.37
CA LEU A 826 10.42 1.77 -3.03
C LEU A 826 9.80 0.37 -3.01
N VAL A 827 8.53 0.26 -2.59
CA VAL A 827 7.84 -1.04 -2.46
C VAL A 827 6.47 -1.03 -3.14
N PRO A 828 6.39 -1.19 -4.46
CA PRO A 828 5.14 -1.54 -5.11
C PRO A 828 4.68 -2.95 -4.72
N THR A 829 3.37 -3.11 -4.59
CA THR A 829 2.70 -4.40 -4.38
C THR A 829 2.08 -4.87 -5.69
N MET A 830 2.45 -6.07 -6.12
CA MET A 830 1.90 -6.69 -7.33
C MET A 830 0.85 -7.72 -6.91
N LYS A 831 -0.38 -7.58 -7.39
CA LYS A 831 -1.46 -8.56 -7.17
C LYS A 831 -1.70 -9.35 -8.45
N SER A 832 -1.42 -10.65 -8.42
CA SER A 832 -1.84 -11.59 -9.47
C SER A 832 -3.31 -11.91 -9.23
N SER A 833 -4.22 -11.09 -9.74
CA SER A 833 -5.66 -11.16 -9.45
C SER A 833 -6.47 -10.30 -10.42
N CYS A 834 -7.79 -10.29 -10.25
CA CYS A 834 -8.65 -9.41 -11.02
C CYS A 834 -8.57 -7.98 -10.47
N SER A 835 -8.36 -6.99 -11.34
CA SER A 835 -8.54 -5.59 -10.93
C SER A 835 -10.03 -5.32 -10.72
N TYR A 836 -10.39 -4.70 -9.60
CA TYR A 836 -11.77 -4.28 -9.35
C TYR A 836 -12.26 -3.18 -10.30
N LEU A 837 -11.33 -2.45 -10.95
CA LEU A 837 -11.63 -1.49 -12.02
C LEU A 837 -11.94 -2.17 -13.35
N ARG A 838 -11.72 -3.49 -13.46
CA ARG A 838 -11.86 -4.22 -14.71
C ARG A 838 -13.28 -4.74 -14.88
N THR A 839 -14.03 -4.07 -15.74
CA THR A 839 -15.41 -4.44 -16.09
C THR A 839 -15.51 -4.76 -17.58
N MET A 840 -16.56 -5.46 -17.97
CA MET A 840 -16.89 -5.70 -19.37
C MET A 840 -18.18 -4.97 -19.69
N HIS A 841 -18.21 -4.28 -20.82
CA HIS A 841 -19.35 -3.51 -21.27
C HIS A 841 -19.73 -3.89 -22.70
N HIS A 842 -21.02 -3.92 -22.97
CA HIS A 842 -21.55 -4.08 -24.31
C HIS A 842 -21.68 -2.71 -24.97
N ILE A 843 -21.12 -2.58 -26.17
CA ILE A 843 -21.22 -1.36 -26.96
C ILE A 843 -22.46 -1.48 -27.85
N PRO A 844 -23.54 -0.71 -27.59
CA PRO A 844 -24.73 -0.77 -28.43
C PRO A 844 -24.42 -0.24 -29.83
N SER A 845 -24.99 -0.87 -30.85
CA SER A 845 -24.82 -0.44 -32.26
C SER A 845 -25.34 0.98 -32.54
N ARG A 846 -26.22 1.49 -31.68
CA ARG A 846 -26.74 2.86 -31.71
C ARG A 846 -26.73 3.42 -30.29
N ALA A 847 -25.97 4.49 -30.07
CA ALA A 847 -25.90 5.17 -28.78
C ALA A 847 -27.13 6.07 -28.59
N ILE A 848 -27.75 6.00 -27.40
CA ILE A 848 -28.87 6.87 -27.00
C ILE A 848 -28.33 7.83 -25.94
N PRO A 849 -28.47 9.16 -26.11
CA PRO A 849 -28.07 10.14 -25.09
C PRO A 849 -28.79 9.92 -23.76
N ALA A 850 -28.12 10.22 -22.65
CA ALA A 850 -28.69 10.05 -21.30
C ALA A 850 -29.96 10.89 -21.09
N GLU A 851 -30.00 12.11 -21.62
CA GLU A 851 -31.17 12.99 -21.57
C GLU A 851 -32.40 12.38 -22.24
N ASP A 852 -32.22 11.79 -23.43
CA ASP A 852 -33.28 11.10 -24.15
C ASP A 852 -33.73 9.81 -23.46
N TRP A 853 -32.80 9.12 -22.80
CA TRP A 853 -33.11 7.96 -21.97
C TRP A 853 -34.00 8.34 -20.77
N LEU A 854 -33.67 9.45 -20.11
CA LEU A 854 -34.44 10.02 -19.00
C LEU A 854 -35.82 10.53 -19.46
N SER A 855 -35.92 11.15 -20.63
CA SER A 855 -37.20 11.56 -21.22
C SER A 855 -38.05 10.35 -21.66
N GLY A 856 -37.40 9.24 -22.04
CA GLY A 856 -38.05 8.03 -22.56
C GLY A 856 -38.40 8.12 -24.05
N VAL A 857 -37.91 9.14 -24.74
CA VAL A 857 -38.19 9.37 -26.16
C VAL A 857 -36.88 9.61 -26.90
N HIS A 858 -36.52 8.66 -27.77
CA HIS A 858 -35.40 8.80 -28.72
C HIS A 858 -35.84 8.22 -30.06
N LYS A 859 -36.08 9.08 -31.05
CA LYS A 859 -36.58 8.64 -32.37
C LYS A 859 -35.43 8.45 -33.33
N ASP A 860 -35.45 7.35 -34.08
CA ASP A 860 -34.54 7.16 -35.21
C ASP A 860 -34.91 8.04 -36.42
N SER A 861 -34.14 7.94 -37.50
CA SER A 861 -34.37 8.68 -38.75
C SER A 861 -35.72 8.41 -39.41
N GLN A 862 -36.43 7.35 -39.01
CA GLN A 862 -37.76 6.98 -39.50
C GLN A 862 -38.87 7.34 -38.49
N GLY A 863 -38.54 8.06 -37.42
CA GLY A 863 -39.50 8.47 -36.39
C GLY A 863 -39.86 7.37 -35.38
N PHE A 864 -39.20 6.21 -35.42
CA PHE A 864 -39.46 5.12 -34.50
C PHE A 864 -38.79 5.39 -33.16
N ASN A 865 -39.58 5.44 -32.07
CA ASN A 865 -39.03 5.57 -30.72
C ASN A 865 -38.27 4.28 -30.36
N MET A 866 -36.96 4.40 -30.18
CA MET A 866 -36.03 3.35 -29.81
C MET A 866 -36.03 3.02 -28.31
N ILE A 867 -36.86 3.68 -27.51
CA ILE A 867 -37.04 3.41 -26.09
C ILE A 867 -38.45 2.83 -25.85
N LYS A 868 -38.54 1.79 -25.04
CA LYS A 868 -39.79 1.21 -24.54
C LYS A 868 -39.85 1.34 -23.03
N THR A 869 -40.86 2.03 -22.51
CA THR A 869 -41.25 1.91 -21.10
C THR A 869 -42.03 0.61 -20.92
N LEU A 870 -41.55 -0.25 -20.02
CA LEU A 870 -42.19 -1.52 -19.70
C LEU A 870 -43.47 -1.28 -18.88
N PRO A 871 -44.50 -2.13 -19.00
CA PRO A 871 -45.64 -2.12 -18.09
C PRO A 871 -45.25 -2.35 -16.64
N ILE A 872 -46.07 -1.90 -15.69
CA ILE A 872 -45.87 -2.17 -14.26
C ILE A 872 -45.96 -3.69 -14.00
N ASN A 873 -45.08 -4.22 -13.15
CA ASN A 873 -44.94 -5.64 -12.86
C ASN A 873 -44.75 -6.50 -14.12
N TYR A 874 -44.07 -5.97 -15.13
CA TYR A 874 -43.89 -6.66 -16.40
C TYR A 874 -43.13 -7.98 -16.22
N ARG A 875 -43.65 -9.02 -16.89
CA ARG A 875 -43.09 -10.37 -16.92
C ARG A 875 -42.82 -10.79 -18.36
N PRO A 876 -41.56 -11.17 -18.69
CA PRO A 876 -41.21 -11.62 -20.03
C PRO A 876 -42.00 -12.88 -20.46
N PRO A 877 -42.35 -13.01 -21.75
CA PRO A 877 -42.93 -14.23 -22.30
C PRO A 877 -42.05 -15.45 -22.13
N SER A 878 -42.66 -16.63 -22.04
CA SER A 878 -41.94 -17.91 -22.07
C SER A 878 -42.07 -18.62 -23.42
N ASN A 879 -41.46 -19.79 -23.52
CA ASN A 879 -41.65 -20.73 -24.62
C ASN A 879 -43.08 -21.33 -24.68
N MET A 880 -43.87 -21.24 -23.61
CA MET A 880 -45.28 -21.68 -23.58
C MET A 880 -46.26 -20.61 -24.10
N GLY A 881 -45.75 -19.42 -24.42
CA GLY A 881 -46.55 -18.32 -24.96
C GLY A 881 -46.49 -17.06 -24.10
N ILE A 882 -47.07 -15.98 -24.64
CA ILE A 882 -47.03 -14.64 -24.05
C ILE A 882 -47.78 -14.59 -22.70
N ALA A 883 -48.84 -15.38 -22.54
CA ALA A 883 -49.69 -15.37 -21.34
C ALA A 883 -49.16 -16.22 -20.17
N ILE A 884 -48.08 -17.01 -20.37
CA ILE A 884 -47.56 -17.96 -19.37
C ILE A 884 -46.10 -17.62 -19.08
N PRO A 885 -45.79 -16.57 -18.30
CA PRO A 885 -44.42 -16.33 -17.84
C PRO A 885 -43.97 -17.48 -16.93
N LEU A 886 -42.69 -17.88 -17.09
CA LEU A 886 -42.06 -18.97 -16.32
C LEU A 886 -40.79 -18.51 -15.57
N THR A 887 -40.44 -17.22 -15.68
CA THR A 887 -39.28 -16.64 -15.02
C THR A 887 -39.68 -16.01 -13.68
N ASP A 888 -38.73 -16.00 -12.75
CA ASP A 888 -38.83 -15.29 -11.47
C ASP A 888 -38.60 -13.79 -11.61
N ASN A 889 -38.12 -13.31 -12.75
CA ASN A 889 -37.76 -11.90 -12.93
C ASN A 889 -38.98 -11.01 -13.17
N PHE A 890 -39.15 -10.02 -12.30
CA PHE A 890 -39.98 -8.85 -12.53
C PHE A 890 -39.19 -7.69 -13.12
N TYR A 891 -39.86 -6.91 -13.97
CA TYR A 891 -39.37 -5.63 -14.46
C TYR A 891 -40.39 -4.55 -14.13
N HIS A 892 -39.91 -3.33 -13.84
CA HIS A 892 -40.77 -2.22 -13.45
C HIS A 892 -41.74 -2.61 -12.31
N ALA A 893 -41.20 -3.16 -11.23
CA ALA A 893 -41.95 -3.78 -10.14
C ALA A 893 -42.66 -2.76 -9.24
N ASP A 894 -43.95 -2.96 -8.96
CA ASP A 894 -44.73 -2.21 -7.96
C ASP A 894 -45.62 -3.20 -7.18
N PRO A 895 -45.29 -3.52 -5.93
CA PRO A 895 -46.07 -4.45 -5.11
C PRO A 895 -47.52 -4.02 -4.84
N SER A 896 -47.84 -2.73 -5.00
CA SER A 896 -49.20 -2.20 -4.81
C SER A 896 -50.14 -2.51 -5.98
N LYS A 897 -49.61 -2.97 -7.12
CA LYS A 897 -50.35 -3.23 -8.36
C LYS A 897 -50.48 -4.73 -8.61
N PRO A 898 -51.56 -5.18 -9.30
CA PRO A 898 -51.73 -6.59 -9.60
C PRO A 898 -50.61 -7.12 -10.51
N ILE A 899 -50.28 -8.41 -10.36
CA ILE A 899 -49.31 -9.10 -11.21
C ILE A 899 -49.99 -9.46 -12.54
N PRO A 900 -49.56 -8.88 -13.68
CA PRO A 900 -50.11 -9.23 -14.99
C PRO A 900 -49.69 -10.64 -15.40
N ARG A 901 -50.49 -11.28 -16.28
CA ARG A 901 -50.21 -12.62 -16.86
C ARG A 901 -50.07 -13.72 -15.79
N ASN A 902 -50.91 -13.68 -14.75
CA ASN A 902 -50.85 -14.58 -13.59
C ASN A 902 -52.03 -15.57 -13.49
N LEU A 903 -52.63 -15.94 -14.63
CA LEU A 903 -53.84 -16.78 -14.66
C LEU A 903 -53.53 -18.28 -14.46
N PHE A 904 -52.40 -18.76 -14.98
CA PHE A 904 -52.04 -20.18 -14.99
C PHE A 904 -51.28 -20.60 -13.73
N HIS A 905 -51.47 -21.85 -13.27
CA HIS A 905 -50.82 -22.39 -12.07
C HIS A 905 -49.30 -22.20 -12.09
N LYS A 906 -48.64 -22.61 -13.18
CA LYS A 906 -47.19 -22.46 -13.35
C LYS A 906 -46.72 -21.02 -13.29
N SER A 907 -47.54 -20.07 -13.71
CA SER A 907 -47.21 -18.64 -13.66
C SER A 907 -47.39 -18.03 -12.27
N LYS A 908 -48.22 -18.64 -11.41
CA LYS A 908 -48.41 -18.23 -10.00
C LYS A 908 -47.26 -18.69 -9.09
N GLU A 909 -46.61 -19.79 -9.44
CA GLU A 909 -45.48 -20.37 -8.69
C GLU A 909 -44.15 -19.65 -8.97
N VAL A 910 -44.11 -18.81 -10.01
CA VAL A 910 -42.92 -18.06 -10.44
C VAL A 910 -43.17 -16.56 -10.38
N GLY A 911 -42.10 -15.78 -10.29
CA GLY A 911 -42.16 -14.32 -10.20
C GLY A 911 -41.93 -13.86 -8.76
N LYS A 912 -40.69 -13.50 -8.45
CA LYS A 912 -40.28 -13.09 -7.11
C LYS A 912 -39.67 -11.70 -7.18
N TYR A 913 -40.20 -10.78 -6.37
CA TYR A 913 -39.57 -9.49 -6.18
C TYR A 913 -38.19 -9.65 -5.56
N LYS A 914 -37.27 -8.77 -5.94
CA LYS A 914 -35.88 -8.68 -5.47
C LYS A 914 -35.73 -7.46 -4.58
N GLN A 915 -35.41 -6.31 -5.16
CA GLN A 915 -35.31 -5.04 -4.43
C GLN A 915 -36.64 -4.63 -3.80
N CYS A 916 -37.75 -4.98 -4.46
CA CYS A 916 -39.10 -4.75 -3.95
C CYS A 916 -39.62 -5.93 -3.09
N ALA A 917 -38.76 -6.82 -2.60
CA ALA A 917 -39.20 -7.91 -1.73
C ALA A 917 -39.67 -7.36 -0.38
N ASN A 918 -40.78 -7.92 0.14
CA ASN A 918 -41.36 -7.58 1.45
C ASN A 918 -41.83 -6.12 1.62
N VAL A 919 -41.91 -5.32 0.54
CA VAL A 919 -42.46 -3.95 0.59
C VAL A 919 -43.84 -3.90 -0.05
N SER A 920 -44.66 -2.92 0.37
CA SER A 920 -46.07 -2.82 -0.06
C SER A 920 -46.31 -1.76 -1.14
N ARG A 921 -45.42 -0.78 -1.29
CA ARG A 921 -45.53 0.33 -2.25
C ARG A 921 -44.24 0.46 -3.08
N ARG A 922 -44.35 1.01 -4.29
CA ARG A 922 -43.19 1.27 -5.18
C ARG A 922 -42.13 2.18 -4.54
N GLU A 923 -42.56 3.21 -3.82
CA GLU A 923 -41.67 4.18 -3.17
C GLU A 923 -40.74 3.51 -2.17
N ASP A 924 -41.25 2.51 -1.45
CA ASP A 924 -40.51 1.73 -0.46
C ASP A 924 -39.44 0.82 -1.08
N CYS A 925 -39.44 0.59 -2.39
CA CYS A 925 -38.37 -0.15 -3.07
C CYS A 925 -37.05 0.64 -3.13
N ASN A 926 -37.09 1.97 -2.97
CA ASN A 926 -35.94 2.87 -2.94
C ASN A 926 -34.95 2.70 -4.12
N CYS A 927 -35.46 2.64 -5.35
CA CYS A 927 -34.64 2.45 -6.55
C CYS A 927 -33.87 3.72 -6.95
N THR A 928 -32.54 3.65 -7.02
CA THR A 928 -31.68 4.77 -7.48
C THR A 928 -31.71 4.92 -9.02
N ASN A 929 -31.26 6.08 -9.52
CA ASN A 929 -31.19 6.32 -10.98
C ASN A 929 -30.24 5.35 -11.70
N ASP A 930 -29.15 4.95 -11.06
CA ASP A 930 -28.20 3.97 -11.60
C ASP A 930 -28.83 2.58 -11.69
N GLN A 931 -29.60 2.17 -10.68
CA GLN A 931 -30.33 0.90 -10.70
C GLN A 931 -31.40 0.87 -11.80
N LYS A 932 -32.09 1.99 -12.04
CA LYS A 932 -33.06 2.13 -13.14
C LYS A 932 -32.39 2.03 -14.52
N SER A 933 -31.16 2.53 -14.63
CA SER A 933 -30.37 2.49 -15.87
C SER A 933 -29.61 1.17 -16.07
N SER A 934 -29.32 0.44 -15.00
CA SER A 934 -28.63 -0.84 -15.04
C SER A 934 -29.37 -1.88 -15.87
N HIS A 935 -28.62 -2.76 -16.54
CA HIS A 935 -29.16 -3.92 -17.24
C HIS A 935 -29.10 -5.19 -16.38
N ALA A 936 -28.42 -5.16 -15.22
CA ALA A 936 -28.24 -6.33 -14.39
C ALA A 936 -29.57 -6.89 -13.87
N VAL A 937 -29.70 -8.22 -13.90
CA VAL A 937 -30.88 -8.95 -13.44
C VAL A 937 -31.16 -8.70 -11.97
N ALA A 938 -30.14 -8.39 -11.15
CA ALA A 938 -30.30 -8.04 -9.75
C ALA A 938 -31.20 -6.80 -9.56
N PHE A 939 -31.15 -5.85 -10.50
CA PHE A 939 -31.92 -4.60 -10.47
C PHE A 939 -33.11 -4.61 -11.44
N SER A 940 -33.54 -5.79 -11.90
CA SER A 940 -34.66 -5.90 -12.85
C SER A 940 -35.92 -5.22 -12.33
N ASP A 941 -36.21 -5.33 -11.03
CA ASP A 941 -37.34 -4.66 -10.35
C ASP A 941 -37.36 -3.14 -10.58
N CYS A 942 -36.18 -2.52 -10.60
CA CYS A 942 -36.01 -1.08 -10.80
C CYS A 942 -35.99 -0.69 -12.28
N LYS A 943 -35.85 -1.64 -13.21
CA LYS A 943 -35.73 -1.38 -14.64
C LYS A 943 -37.07 -1.02 -15.27
N GLU A 944 -37.23 0.27 -15.60
CA GLU A 944 -38.48 0.82 -16.16
C GLU A 944 -38.43 0.91 -17.69
N LYS A 945 -37.26 1.16 -18.27
CA LYS A 945 -37.07 1.45 -19.70
C LYS A 945 -36.03 0.53 -20.33
N VAL A 946 -36.27 0.12 -21.57
CA VAL A 946 -35.41 -0.79 -22.33
C VAL A 946 -35.27 -0.33 -23.78
N GLN A 947 -34.21 -0.78 -24.45
CA GLN A 947 -33.99 -0.48 -25.86
C GLN A 947 -34.98 -1.27 -26.74
N ARG A 948 -35.60 -0.58 -27.70
CA ARG A 948 -36.68 -1.08 -28.54
C ARG A 948 -36.22 -1.22 -29.99
N PHE A 949 -36.59 -2.33 -30.62
CA PHE A 949 -36.28 -2.68 -32.01
C PHE A 949 -37.53 -3.17 -32.74
N LYS A 950 -37.57 -2.99 -34.07
CA LYS A 950 -38.61 -3.56 -34.93
C LYS A 950 -38.29 -5.01 -35.29
N PHE A 951 -39.32 -5.83 -35.45
CA PHE A 951 -39.19 -7.20 -35.94
C PHE A 951 -38.94 -7.26 -37.47
N PRO A 952 -38.13 -8.20 -37.97
CA PRO A 952 -37.24 -9.10 -37.22
C PRO A 952 -35.90 -8.41 -36.88
N VAL A 953 -35.33 -8.74 -35.71
CA VAL A 953 -33.95 -8.33 -35.40
C VAL A 953 -33.01 -9.36 -36.01
N THR A 954 -32.34 -9.00 -37.10
CA THR A 954 -31.41 -9.88 -37.83
C THR A 954 -29.97 -9.37 -37.72
N ASN A 955 -29.04 -10.26 -37.39
CA ASN A 955 -27.59 -9.98 -37.34
C ASN A 955 -27.21 -8.74 -36.49
N TYR A 956 -27.83 -8.57 -35.31
CA TYR A 956 -27.43 -7.55 -34.35
C TYR A 956 -26.01 -7.83 -33.83
N PRO A 957 -25.02 -6.93 -34.02
CA PRO A 957 -23.64 -7.17 -33.60
C PRO A 957 -23.51 -7.04 -32.08
N VAL A 958 -23.03 -8.08 -31.41
CA VAL A 958 -22.72 -8.06 -29.98
C VAL A 958 -21.25 -7.70 -29.81
N VAL A 959 -20.98 -6.40 -29.69
CA VAL A 959 -19.62 -5.87 -29.49
C VAL A 959 -19.37 -5.70 -28.00
N LEU A 960 -18.27 -6.26 -27.51
CA LEU A 960 -17.90 -6.25 -26.11
C LEU A 960 -16.52 -5.59 -25.96
N GLU A 961 -16.38 -4.78 -24.92
CA GLU A 961 -15.16 -4.11 -24.55
C GLU A 961 -14.91 -4.31 -23.05
N ILE A 962 -13.67 -4.63 -22.70
CA ILE A 962 -13.21 -4.63 -21.31
C ILE A 962 -12.65 -3.25 -21.03
N ILE A 963 -13.20 -2.61 -20.00
CA ILE A 963 -12.70 -1.34 -19.48
C ILE A 963 -11.82 -1.66 -18.28
N SER A 964 -10.61 -1.10 -18.27
CA SER A 964 -9.64 -1.13 -17.17
C SER A 964 -8.90 0.23 -17.18
N GLU A 965 -7.59 0.28 -16.91
CA GLU A 965 -6.73 1.44 -17.24
C GLU A 965 -6.81 1.80 -18.75
N GLU A 966 -7.04 0.80 -19.60
CA GLU A 966 -7.23 0.95 -21.05
C GLU A 966 -8.51 0.24 -21.50
N LYS A 967 -9.02 0.63 -22.67
CA LYS A 967 -10.15 0.00 -23.35
C LYS A 967 -9.66 -1.12 -24.26
N ILE A 968 -10.06 -2.36 -23.96
CA ILE A 968 -9.59 -3.55 -24.64
C ILE A 968 -10.76 -4.26 -25.32
N PRO A 969 -10.81 -4.39 -26.65
CA PRO A 969 -11.88 -5.12 -27.31
C PRO A 969 -11.81 -6.61 -26.98
N VAL A 970 -12.95 -7.23 -26.66
CA VAL A 970 -13.01 -8.67 -26.33
C VAL A 970 -12.84 -9.50 -27.60
N LYS A 971 -11.65 -10.08 -27.75
CA LYS A 971 -11.22 -10.90 -28.89
C LYS A 971 -10.53 -12.17 -28.39
N PRO A 972 -10.30 -13.20 -29.22
CA PRO A 972 -9.50 -14.37 -28.81
C PRO A 972 -8.18 -13.95 -28.14
N PRO A 973 -7.84 -14.48 -26.95
CA PRO A 973 -8.34 -15.73 -26.34
C PRO A 973 -9.61 -15.61 -25.46
N TYR A 974 -10.23 -14.42 -25.31
CA TYR A 974 -11.43 -14.21 -24.49
C TYR A 974 -12.69 -14.81 -25.11
N LEU A 975 -12.85 -16.13 -25.06
CA LEU A 975 -14.10 -16.78 -25.50
C LEU A 975 -15.23 -16.50 -24.50
N VAL A 976 -16.47 -16.46 -25.01
CA VAL A 976 -17.64 -16.07 -24.20
C VAL A 976 -18.74 -17.12 -24.26
N THR A 977 -19.55 -17.17 -23.22
CA THR A 977 -20.82 -17.88 -23.19
C THR A 977 -21.95 -16.86 -23.23
N VAL A 978 -23.05 -17.19 -23.91
CA VAL A 978 -24.22 -16.32 -24.02
C VAL A 978 -25.44 -17.09 -23.55
N THR A 979 -26.19 -16.52 -22.61
CA THR A 979 -27.39 -17.11 -22.03
C THR A 979 -28.53 -16.10 -22.04
N GLU A 980 -29.75 -16.56 -22.34
CA GLU A 980 -30.94 -15.73 -22.19
C GLU A 980 -31.55 -15.96 -20.80
N VAL A 981 -31.58 -14.89 -20.00
CA VAL A 981 -31.84 -14.91 -18.55
C VAL A 981 -33.28 -15.31 -18.22
N ASN A 982 -34.21 -15.15 -19.17
CA ASN A 982 -35.63 -15.50 -19.00
C ASN A 982 -36.00 -16.84 -19.67
N MET A 983 -35.01 -17.67 -20.01
CA MET A 983 -35.16 -19.02 -20.60
C MET A 983 -35.89 -19.04 -21.96
N ARG A 984 -35.85 -17.94 -22.72
CA ARG A 984 -36.43 -17.86 -24.07
C ARG A 984 -35.52 -18.57 -25.06
N LYS A 985 -36.11 -19.23 -26.07
CA LYS A 985 -35.39 -20.00 -27.11
C LYS A 985 -35.49 -19.42 -28.52
N ASN A 986 -36.26 -18.34 -28.70
CA ASN A 986 -36.56 -17.77 -30.02
C ASN A 986 -35.46 -16.82 -30.53
N TRP A 987 -34.20 -17.23 -30.42
CA TRP A 987 -33.02 -16.46 -30.83
C TRP A 987 -31.93 -17.40 -31.34
N GLN A 988 -31.00 -16.86 -32.14
CA GLN A 988 -29.88 -17.59 -32.73
C GLN A 988 -28.64 -16.71 -32.74
N LEU A 989 -27.48 -17.31 -32.48
CA LEU A 989 -26.17 -16.67 -32.63
C LEU A 989 -25.46 -17.19 -33.87
N LYS A 990 -24.73 -16.31 -34.53
CA LYS A 990 -23.75 -16.62 -35.57
C LYS A 990 -22.41 -16.03 -35.14
N HIS A 991 -21.32 -16.77 -35.32
CA HIS A 991 -19.95 -16.28 -35.11
C HIS A 991 -19.01 -16.82 -36.18
N THR A 992 -17.80 -16.28 -36.24
CA THR A 992 -16.71 -16.85 -37.03
C THR A 992 -15.74 -17.59 -36.10
N VAL A 993 -15.25 -18.77 -36.49
CA VAL A 993 -14.27 -19.54 -35.70
C VAL A 993 -13.03 -19.74 -36.56
N PRO A 994 -11.96 -18.98 -36.34
CA PRO A 994 -10.70 -19.22 -37.02
C PRO A 994 -10.05 -20.53 -36.51
N GLU A 995 -9.20 -21.17 -37.34
CA GLU A 995 -8.68 -22.51 -37.07
C GLU A 995 -7.87 -22.61 -35.76
N ASN A 996 -7.16 -21.54 -35.38
CA ASN A 996 -6.42 -21.44 -34.12
C ASN A 996 -7.31 -21.41 -32.86
N VAL A 997 -8.59 -21.04 -33.00
CA VAL A 997 -9.57 -20.97 -31.90
C VAL A 997 -10.38 -22.27 -31.77
N LYS A 998 -10.54 -23.02 -32.86
CA LYS A 998 -11.38 -24.23 -32.93
C LYS A 998 -11.01 -25.27 -31.88
N LYS A 999 -9.71 -25.60 -31.77
CA LYS A 999 -9.20 -26.56 -30.78
C LYS A 999 -9.48 -26.14 -29.32
N MET A 1000 -9.39 -24.84 -29.05
CA MET A 1000 -9.68 -24.28 -27.72
C MET A 1000 -11.17 -24.35 -27.41
N LYS A 1001 -12.01 -23.98 -28.39
CA LYS A 1001 -13.47 -24.05 -28.30
C LYS A 1001 -13.96 -25.46 -27.99
N ASP A 1002 -13.56 -26.46 -28.78
CA ASP A 1002 -14.04 -27.84 -28.63
C ASP A 1002 -13.70 -28.43 -27.25
N ARG A 1003 -12.50 -28.11 -26.73
CA ARG A 1003 -12.07 -28.51 -25.39
C ARG A 1003 -12.88 -27.82 -24.29
N LEU A 1004 -13.16 -26.52 -24.43
CA LEU A 1004 -13.92 -25.75 -23.44
C LEU A 1004 -15.39 -26.13 -23.43
N GLU A 1005 -16.01 -26.37 -24.58
CA GLU A 1005 -17.40 -26.84 -24.67
C GLU A 1005 -17.56 -28.20 -23.99
N THR A 1006 -16.58 -29.09 -24.18
CA THR A 1006 -16.56 -30.39 -23.50
C THR A 1006 -16.41 -30.24 -21.98
N ALA A 1007 -15.52 -29.34 -21.52
CA ALA A 1007 -15.25 -29.15 -20.10
C ALA A 1007 -16.38 -28.43 -19.34
N LEU A 1008 -16.99 -27.42 -19.96
CA LEU A 1008 -18.02 -26.58 -19.35
C LEU A 1008 -19.44 -27.09 -19.59
N GLN A 1009 -19.62 -28.08 -20.48
CA GLN A 1009 -20.92 -28.61 -20.90
C GLN A 1009 -21.88 -27.51 -21.41
N THR A 1010 -21.33 -26.46 -22.03
CA THR A 1010 -22.09 -25.32 -22.57
C THR A 1010 -21.47 -24.85 -23.89
N SER A 1011 -22.27 -24.20 -24.73
CA SER A 1011 -21.79 -23.63 -26.00
C SER A 1011 -20.88 -22.42 -25.75
N VAL A 1012 -19.75 -22.40 -26.43
CA VAL A 1012 -18.73 -21.34 -26.32
C VAL A 1012 -18.63 -20.60 -27.64
N TYR A 1013 -18.65 -19.27 -27.59
CA TYR A 1013 -18.71 -18.42 -28.76
C TYR A 1013 -17.45 -17.57 -28.90
N ASN A 1014 -17.06 -17.30 -30.15
CA ASN A 1014 -16.05 -16.29 -30.44
C ASN A 1014 -16.73 -14.91 -30.37
N PRO A 1015 -16.31 -14.00 -29.47
CA PRO A 1015 -16.88 -12.66 -29.40
C PRO A 1015 -16.61 -11.86 -30.68
N PHE A 1016 -15.52 -12.16 -31.39
CA PHE A 1016 -15.19 -11.48 -32.64
C PHE A 1016 -16.12 -11.96 -33.77
N GLY A 1017 -17.00 -11.07 -34.23
CA GLY A 1017 -18.01 -11.37 -35.24
C GLY A 1017 -19.27 -12.05 -34.69
N LEU A 1018 -19.54 -11.91 -33.39
CA LEU A 1018 -20.73 -12.45 -32.74
C LEU A 1018 -21.99 -11.65 -33.12
N ASN A 1019 -22.92 -12.30 -33.80
CA ASN A 1019 -24.14 -11.71 -34.32
C ASN A 1019 -25.38 -12.41 -33.78
N LEU A 1020 -26.28 -11.65 -33.17
CA LEU A 1020 -27.54 -12.10 -32.58
C LEU A 1020 -28.71 -11.89 -33.55
N SER A 1021 -29.55 -12.90 -33.71
CA SER A 1021 -30.83 -12.79 -34.43
C SER A 1021 -31.98 -13.23 -33.53
N ILE A 1022 -33.01 -12.41 -33.42
CA ILE A 1022 -34.19 -12.65 -32.57
C ILE A 1022 -35.41 -12.87 -33.45
N ARG A 1023 -36.11 -13.99 -33.24
CA ARG A 1023 -37.30 -14.41 -34.00
C ARG A 1023 -38.59 -14.35 -33.18
N GLY A 1024 -38.55 -13.85 -31.94
CA GLY A 1024 -39.72 -13.68 -31.07
C GLY A 1024 -40.04 -12.21 -30.78
N SER A 1025 -41.16 -11.98 -30.08
CA SER A 1025 -41.65 -10.66 -29.66
C SER A 1025 -41.27 -10.31 -28.22
N GLU A 1026 -41.40 -9.04 -27.86
CA GLU A 1026 -41.21 -8.47 -26.52
C GLU A 1026 -39.77 -8.57 -25.98
N LEU A 1027 -39.60 -8.54 -24.64
CA LEU A 1027 -38.31 -8.42 -23.96
C LEU A 1027 -37.46 -9.71 -24.02
N PHE A 1028 -36.22 -9.58 -24.46
CA PHE A 1028 -35.14 -10.55 -24.31
C PHE A 1028 -34.05 -9.96 -23.42
N HIS A 1029 -33.50 -10.77 -22.54
CA HIS A 1029 -32.44 -10.37 -21.63
C HIS A 1029 -31.25 -11.33 -21.79
N PHE A 1030 -30.14 -10.83 -22.31
CA PHE A 1030 -28.95 -11.62 -22.55
C PHE A 1030 -27.90 -11.35 -21.49
N ARG A 1031 -27.28 -12.42 -20.99
CA ARG A 1031 -26.08 -12.40 -20.18
C ARG A 1031 -24.94 -12.99 -20.99
N VAL A 1032 -23.85 -12.23 -21.10
CA VAL A 1032 -22.62 -12.65 -21.73
C VAL A 1032 -21.53 -12.76 -20.67
N SER A 1033 -20.85 -13.91 -20.61
CA SER A 1033 -19.82 -14.18 -19.61
C SER A 1033 -18.55 -14.71 -20.27
N VAL A 1034 -17.40 -14.15 -19.93
CA VAL A 1034 -16.10 -14.66 -20.37
C VAL A 1034 -15.82 -16.02 -19.73
N VAL A 1035 -15.29 -16.95 -20.52
CA VAL A 1035 -14.96 -18.30 -20.06
C VAL A 1035 -13.83 -18.25 -18.99
N PRO A 1036 -13.93 -19.02 -17.89
CA PRO A 1036 -12.89 -19.06 -16.87
C PRO A 1036 -11.52 -19.50 -17.41
N GLY A 1037 -10.43 -18.96 -16.84
CA GLY A 1037 -9.05 -19.41 -17.07
C GLY A 1037 -8.22 -18.54 -18.03
N VAL A 1038 -8.84 -17.62 -18.77
CA VAL A 1038 -8.15 -16.60 -19.60
C VAL A 1038 -8.04 -15.24 -18.91
N THR A 1039 -8.73 -15.08 -17.79
CA THR A 1039 -8.68 -13.93 -16.88
C THR A 1039 -9.02 -14.42 -15.47
N PHE A 1040 -8.51 -13.73 -14.45
CA PHE A 1040 -8.93 -13.90 -13.06
C PHE A 1040 -10.28 -13.24 -12.77
N CYS A 1041 -10.75 -12.35 -13.66
CA CYS A 1041 -11.98 -11.60 -13.50
C CYS A 1041 -13.21 -12.40 -13.90
N ASN A 1042 -14.28 -12.30 -13.11
CA ASN A 1042 -15.59 -12.78 -13.51
C ASN A 1042 -16.27 -11.72 -14.39
N LEU A 1043 -15.83 -11.62 -15.64
CA LEU A 1043 -16.34 -10.63 -16.58
C LEU A 1043 -17.70 -11.07 -17.12
N VAL A 1044 -18.73 -10.37 -16.65
CA VAL A 1044 -20.12 -10.59 -17.05
C VAL A 1044 -20.71 -9.26 -17.46
N GLU A 1045 -21.42 -9.27 -18.58
CA GLU A 1045 -22.21 -8.14 -19.04
C GLU A 1045 -23.62 -8.60 -19.37
N GLU A 1046 -24.60 -7.75 -19.08
CA GLU A 1046 -26.00 -8.01 -19.38
C GLU A 1046 -26.58 -6.89 -20.25
N PHE A 1047 -27.39 -7.25 -21.24
CA PHE A 1047 -28.09 -6.27 -22.08
C PHE A 1047 -29.48 -6.76 -22.47
N GLN A 1048 -30.38 -5.81 -22.74
CA GLN A 1048 -31.80 -6.07 -22.92
C GLN A 1048 -32.28 -5.51 -24.26
N ILE A 1049 -33.06 -6.31 -24.99
CA ILE A 1049 -33.63 -5.96 -26.29
C ILE A 1049 -35.13 -6.22 -26.25
N TYR A 1050 -35.95 -5.20 -26.51
CA TYR A 1050 -37.38 -5.33 -26.68
C TYR A 1050 -37.74 -5.33 -28.17
N VAL A 1051 -38.35 -6.42 -28.65
CA VAL A 1051 -38.77 -6.55 -30.05
C VAL A 1051 -40.25 -6.26 -30.19
N ASP A 1052 -40.60 -5.29 -31.04
CA ASP A 1052 -41.97 -4.87 -31.29
C ASP A 1052 -42.40 -5.16 -32.74
N GLU A 1053 -43.69 -4.96 -33.04
CA GLU A 1053 -44.26 -5.08 -34.39
C GLU A 1053 -44.11 -6.48 -35.02
N VAL A 1054 -44.18 -7.53 -34.20
CA VAL A 1054 -44.16 -8.92 -34.71
C VAL A 1054 -45.46 -9.22 -35.46
N PRO A 1055 -45.39 -9.75 -36.70
CA PRO A 1055 -46.58 -10.10 -37.46
C PRO A 1055 -47.42 -11.13 -36.69
N LEU A 1056 -48.74 -10.98 -36.74
CA LEU A 1056 -49.70 -11.83 -36.02
C LEU A 1056 -49.40 -13.31 -36.31
N PRO A 1057 -49.26 -14.17 -35.27
CA PRO A 1057 -49.12 -15.59 -35.49
C PRO A 1057 -50.46 -16.11 -36.03
N PHE A 1058 -50.45 -16.63 -37.27
CA PHE A 1058 -51.59 -17.16 -38.00
C PHE A 1058 -52.62 -16.13 -38.51
N PRO A 1059 -52.39 -15.48 -39.67
CA PRO A 1059 -53.48 -14.89 -40.44
C PRO A 1059 -54.44 -15.96 -41.01
N GLY A 1060 -54.10 -17.26 -40.90
CA GLY A 1060 -54.87 -18.36 -41.48
C GLY A 1060 -56.34 -18.38 -41.08
N HIS A 1061 -56.67 -18.23 -39.80
CA HIS A 1061 -58.09 -18.23 -39.38
C HIS A 1061 -58.85 -16.99 -39.84
N THR A 1062 -58.21 -15.82 -39.81
CA THR A 1062 -58.81 -14.57 -40.29
C THR A 1062 -58.97 -14.59 -41.81
N LEU A 1063 -57.98 -15.12 -42.53
CA LEU A 1063 -58.02 -15.28 -43.98
C LEU A 1063 -59.07 -16.32 -44.39
N ILE A 1064 -59.17 -17.45 -43.69
CA ILE A 1064 -60.22 -18.46 -43.91
C ILE A 1064 -61.59 -17.85 -43.61
N ALA A 1065 -61.76 -17.15 -42.50
CA ALA A 1065 -63.03 -16.51 -42.14
C ALA A 1065 -63.45 -15.43 -43.15
N VAL A 1066 -62.53 -14.56 -43.57
CA VAL A 1066 -62.78 -13.52 -44.58
C VAL A 1066 -63.08 -14.15 -45.93
N THR A 1067 -62.32 -15.16 -46.36
CA THR A 1067 -62.56 -15.84 -47.64
C THR A 1067 -63.89 -16.58 -47.62
N THR A 1068 -64.22 -17.24 -46.50
CA THR A 1068 -65.49 -17.95 -46.33
C THR A 1068 -66.67 -16.97 -46.32
N ALA A 1069 -66.55 -15.82 -45.65
CA ALA A 1069 -67.56 -14.77 -45.63
C ALA A 1069 -67.77 -14.12 -47.01
N VAL A 1070 -66.69 -13.89 -47.77
CA VAL A 1070 -66.76 -13.35 -49.14
C VAL A 1070 -67.43 -14.37 -50.09
N VAL A 1071 -67.09 -15.66 -49.98
CA VAL A 1071 -67.72 -16.71 -50.80
C VAL A 1071 -69.19 -16.89 -50.45
N LEU A 1072 -69.56 -16.95 -49.17
CA LEU A 1072 -70.95 -17.03 -48.73
C LEU A 1072 -71.74 -15.79 -49.14
N GLY A 1073 -71.18 -14.59 -48.94
CA GLY A 1073 -71.79 -13.33 -49.38
C GLY A 1073 -71.99 -13.28 -50.89
N GLY A 1074 -71.01 -13.73 -51.66
CA GLY A 1074 -71.11 -13.86 -53.12
C GLY A 1074 -72.17 -14.87 -53.57
N CYS A 1075 -72.26 -16.04 -52.91
CA CYS A 1075 -73.28 -17.03 -53.20
C CYS A 1075 -74.69 -16.52 -52.88
N ILE A 1076 -74.88 -15.84 -51.74
CA ILE A 1076 -76.16 -15.25 -51.34
C ILE A 1076 -76.57 -14.13 -52.31
N PHE A 1077 -75.63 -13.26 -52.69
CA PHE A 1077 -75.89 -12.19 -53.66
C PHE A 1077 -76.27 -12.76 -55.04
N THR A 1078 -75.58 -13.80 -55.50
CA THR A 1078 -75.88 -14.46 -56.78
C THR A 1078 -77.24 -15.15 -56.73
N ALA A 1079 -77.59 -15.82 -55.62
CA ALA A 1079 -78.91 -16.41 -55.42
C ALA A 1079 -80.02 -15.35 -55.42
N PHE A 1080 -79.77 -14.20 -54.78
CA PHE A 1080 -80.70 -13.06 -54.75
C PHE A 1080 -80.91 -12.46 -56.15
N ILE A 1081 -79.85 -12.29 -56.94
CA ILE A 1081 -79.93 -11.79 -58.33
C ILE A 1081 -80.68 -12.77 -59.24
N LEU A 1082 -80.45 -14.08 -59.09
CA LEU A 1082 -81.18 -15.13 -59.83
C LEU A 1082 -82.67 -15.15 -59.48
N GLN A 1083 -83.02 -14.86 -58.22
CA GLN A 1083 -84.40 -14.76 -57.75
C GLN A 1083 -85.09 -13.47 -58.25
N LEU A 1084 -84.37 -12.34 -58.30
CA LEU A 1084 -84.85 -11.05 -58.85
C LEU A 1084 -85.13 -11.09 -60.35
N HIS A 1085 -84.34 -11.83 -61.13
CA HIS A 1085 -84.51 -11.95 -62.59
C HIS A 1085 -85.38 -13.13 -63.02
N ASN A 1086 -85.98 -13.87 -62.08
CA ASN A 1086 -86.86 -15.01 -62.35
C ASN A 1086 -86.21 -16.11 -63.23
N ILE A 1087 -84.89 -16.27 -63.11
CA ILE A 1087 -84.12 -17.26 -63.87
C ILE A 1087 -83.97 -18.50 -63.00
N HIS A 1088 -84.67 -19.59 -63.35
CA HIS A 1088 -84.51 -20.89 -62.69
C HIS A 1088 -83.38 -21.70 -63.33
N PRO A 1089 -82.19 -21.82 -62.70
CA PRO A 1089 -81.04 -22.51 -63.28
C PRO A 1089 -81.31 -24.01 -63.55
N LEU A 1090 -82.24 -24.63 -62.82
CA LEU A 1090 -82.67 -26.02 -63.09
C LEU A 1090 -83.41 -26.20 -64.44
N LYS A 1091 -84.06 -25.15 -64.97
CA LYS A 1091 -84.74 -25.19 -66.29
C LYS A 1091 -83.75 -24.98 -67.46
N ALA A 1092 -82.69 -24.18 -67.25
CA ALA A 1092 -81.63 -23.98 -68.23
C ALA A 1092 -80.70 -25.21 -68.34
N CYS A 1093 -80.38 -25.85 -67.21
CA CYS A 1093 -79.53 -27.05 -67.20
C CYS A 1093 -80.24 -28.28 -67.80
N ARG A 1094 -81.57 -28.41 -67.63
CA ARG A 1094 -82.37 -29.45 -68.32
C ARG A 1094 -82.47 -29.26 -69.84
N ARG A 1095 -82.28 -28.05 -70.38
CA ARG A 1095 -82.24 -27.79 -71.84
C ARG A 1095 -80.88 -28.12 -72.47
N CYS A 1096 -79.79 -28.10 -71.71
CA CYS A 1096 -78.46 -28.50 -72.23
C CYS A 1096 -78.22 -30.02 -72.23
N ILE A 1097 -78.98 -30.81 -71.45
CA ILE A 1097 -78.69 -32.24 -71.23
C ILE A 1097 -79.62 -33.19 -72.05
N ARG A 1098 -80.68 -32.69 -72.72
CA ARG A 1098 -81.55 -33.51 -73.59
C ARG A 1098 -81.57 -33.01 -75.05
N GLY A 1099 -80.64 -33.56 -75.83
CA GLY A 1099 -80.72 -33.97 -77.25
C GLY A 1099 -81.34 -33.05 -78.33
N ASN A 1100 -80.56 -32.77 -79.38
CA ASN A 1100 -80.71 -33.55 -80.61
C ASN A 1100 -79.49 -33.46 -81.56
N THR A 1101 -79.07 -34.66 -81.96
CA THR A 1101 -78.29 -35.09 -83.13
C THR A 1101 -78.68 -34.40 -84.43
N VAL A 1102 -77.70 -34.06 -85.29
CA VAL A 1102 -77.53 -34.58 -86.68
C VAL A 1102 -76.08 -34.31 -87.16
N ASN A 1103 -75.52 -35.32 -87.83
CA ASN A 1103 -74.16 -35.47 -88.33
C ASN A 1103 -73.87 -34.79 -89.68
N LEU A 1104 -72.58 -34.46 -89.85
CA LEU A 1104 -71.67 -34.47 -91.02
C LEU A 1104 -72.16 -34.17 -92.45
N SER A 1105 -71.39 -33.28 -93.10
CA SER A 1105 -70.66 -33.39 -94.39
C SER A 1105 -70.56 -31.97 -95.00
N SER A 1106 -69.54 -31.50 -95.72
CA SER A 1106 -68.41 -32.07 -96.45
C SER A 1106 -67.46 -30.93 -96.88
N ILE A 1107 -66.15 -31.20 -96.88
CA ILE A 1107 -65.20 -30.96 -97.99
C ILE A 1107 -64.90 -29.52 -98.49
N SER A 1108 -63.60 -29.20 -98.35
CA SER A 1108 -62.63 -28.50 -99.22
C SER A 1108 -62.79 -27.06 -99.71
N VAL A 1109 -61.76 -26.28 -99.32
CA VAL A 1109 -60.84 -25.43 -100.12
C VAL A 1109 -61.43 -24.34 -101.01
N ARG A 1110 -61.20 -23.09 -100.58
CA ARG A 1110 -60.40 -22.13 -101.35
C ARG A 1110 -59.46 -21.39 -100.42
#